data_AF-A0A6G8UAC2-F1
#
_entry.id   AF-A0A6G8UAC2-F1
#
_cell.length_a   1.000
_cell.length_b   1.000
_cell.length_c   1.000
_cell.angle_alpha   90.00
_cell.angle_beta   90.00
_cell.angle_gamma   90.00
#
_symmetry.space_group_name_H-M   'P 1'
#
loop_
_entity.id
_entity.type
_entity.pdbx_description
1 polymer ?
#
loop_
_entity_poly.entity_id
_entity_poly.type
_entity_poly.pdbx_seq_one_letter_code
_entity_poly.pdbx_strand_id
1 'polypeptide(L)'
;MTTTSAATVGVNVSGAEYSWMPFVGAGDLDYLASQGVSLIRLPISWERMQPTLNGPLDPTYLSGLETVLSEAAARDIKVIIDLHNYGRYNLNYAADAAANYGIVAPNAAGSSVIGSSEVPVSAFADFWSLLAGQLSGHAGLAGYDIMNEPYNMGSSTIWPEAAQAAVDAIRAADMKTPIYVEGYQWASAENWLVHNANLHINDPANKIIYEAHQYFDANGSGQYAQSYVQQGATSSLGAEDLQPFLDWLAANNYQGFVGELGVPGNDSNWTALLNSALTQLQAAGVSSTVWNYVYADPSGKNSWWPVADSMSINPKEGWGAATMEAIFAHSAPTVVSFSPDSAVAGDGITNVNHVTLTGTAAAGATVQVFDGAKQIGTSIANASGDWSFATGKLADGSHAFTSKAVNAAGNVSATSAALTVTVDTVAPSAPTVASFSPDSAVAGDGITNVNHVTLTGTAAAGATVQVFDGAKQIGTSTANANGAWSFATSTLVDGNHAFTSKAVDAAGNVSAASKALTVTVDTVAPSAPTVASFSPDSAVAGDGITNANRVTLTGTAAAGATVQVFDGAKQIGTSIANANGTWNFATSTLVDGNHAFTSKAVDAAGNVSAASKALTVTVDTVAPSAPTVASFSPDSGAAGDGITNANHVTLTGMAAAGATVQVFDGAKQIGTSTANANGTWSFATGTLADGVHAFTSKAIDAAGNHSAVSAEFDLTVNSTWSGSATSVGQVNGHGEAMSTELVTFEGNTAKTIRLDSKGSMLGAEVWTSDGASATTTYFNDAWHRTKADVTTVSGNQSQTVHLDAGWHVVGAELTTVNANSATTIQFNAAWQQIGAEISTINGSTRQTLYFDEKWVMTGAQITTVEGNATTAMSFDTNWKMTGAVVSTPDAATSFDGNWHQTPTNSSAGRSDLTVMSGTAENDVFVFHGEFGNSVIRNFQALGASHDVIQIDQSTFGDFSAVMANAVQSGDHVVITAHEGSIILEGMQLADLNRYDFHLV
;
A
#
# COMPACT_ATOMS: atom_id res chain seq x y z
N MET A 1 -52.87 -20.65 68.10
CA MET A 1 -52.65 -21.74 67.13
C MET A 1 -53.23 -21.27 65.82
N THR A 2 -52.41 -20.68 64.94
CA THR A 2 -52.85 -20.22 63.61
C THR A 2 -52.61 -21.34 62.61
N THR A 3 -53.53 -22.30 62.55
CA THR A 3 -53.64 -23.19 61.39
C THR A 3 -54.57 -22.51 60.40
N THR A 4 -54.03 -21.61 59.59
CA THR A 4 -54.72 -21.00 58.46
C THR A 4 -54.88 -22.04 57.36
N SER A 5 -55.84 -22.94 57.50
CA SER A 5 -56.48 -23.51 56.31
C SER A 5 -57.11 -22.34 55.56
N ALA A 6 -56.80 -22.19 54.27
CA ALA A 6 -57.41 -21.14 53.47
C ALA A 6 -58.94 -21.29 53.53
N ALA A 7 -59.63 -20.18 53.80
CA ALA A 7 -61.08 -20.12 53.75
C ALA A 7 -61.57 -20.66 52.40
N THR A 8 -62.50 -21.61 52.46
CA THR A 8 -63.08 -22.25 51.28
C THR A 8 -64.38 -21.55 50.93
N VAL A 9 -64.57 -21.25 49.64
CA VAL A 9 -65.87 -20.81 49.12
C VAL A 9 -66.56 -22.06 48.57
N GLY A 10 -67.78 -22.30 49.02
CA GLY A 10 -68.65 -23.35 48.54
C GLY A 10 -69.94 -22.78 47.94
N VAL A 11 -70.86 -23.67 47.60
CA VAL A 11 -72.19 -23.28 47.11
C VAL A 11 -73.29 -23.98 47.89
N ASN A 12 -74.39 -23.28 48.10
CA ASN A 12 -75.62 -23.93 48.52
C ASN A 12 -76.26 -24.65 47.32
N VAL A 13 -76.77 -25.85 47.56
CA VAL A 13 -77.41 -26.68 46.53
C VAL A 13 -78.81 -27.08 46.97
N SER A 14 -79.65 -27.50 46.01
CA SER A 14 -80.95 -28.10 46.32
C SER A 14 -80.78 -29.30 47.25
N GLY A 15 -81.36 -29.18 48.43
CA GLY A 15 -81.54 -30.26 49.38
C GLY A 15 -82.92 -30.87 49.27
N ALA A 16 -83.12 -31.97 49.99
CA ALA A 16 -84.46 -32.54 50.13
C ALA A 16 -85.18 -31.87 51.32
N GLU A 17 -85.13 -30.56 51.47
CA GLU A 17 -85.88 -29.84 52.51
C GLU A 17 -87.38 -29.72 52.16
N TYR A 18 -87.73 -29.57 50.87
CA TYR A 18 -89.12 -29.46 50.40
C TYR A 18 -89.65 -30.73 49.74
N SER A 19 -90.90 -31.11 49.98
CA SER A 19 -91.51 -32.36 49.48
C SER A 19 -91.48 -32.54 47.96
N TRP A 20 -91.30 -31.46 47.20
CA TRP A 20 -91.22 -31.44 45.73
C TRP A 20 -89.79 -31.38 45.19
N MET A 21 -88.78 -31.15 46.03
CA MET A 21 -87.37 -31.10 45.64
C MET A 21 -86.68 -32.46 45.85
N PRO A 22 -86.03 -33.02 44.81
CA PRO A 22 -85.10 -34.13 44.97
C PRO A 22 -83.75 -33.64 45.50
N PHE A 23 -82.95 -34.58 46.02
CA PHE A 23 -81.53 -34.32 46.24
C PHE A 23 -80.81 -33.98 44.93
N VAL A 24 -79.75 -33.16 45.03
CA VAL A 24 -78.83 -32.87 43.93
C VAL A 24 -78.33 -34.14 43.24
N GLY A 25 -78.34 -34.15 41.90
CA GLY A 25 -77.97 -35.31 41.10
C GLY A 25 -76.47 -35.36 40.74
N ALA A 26 -76.00 -36.52 40.29
CA ALA A 26 -74.62 -36.70 39.84
C ALA A 26 -74.19 -35.71 38.74
N GLY A 27 -75.08 -35.37 37.80
CA GLY A 27 -74.80 -34.40 36.74
C GLY A 27 -74.65 -32.96 37.22
N ASP A 28 -75.32 -32.60 38.32
CA ASP A 28 -75.16 -31.29 38.95
C ASP A 28 -73.84 -31.24 39.72
N LEU A 29 -73.49 -32.33 40.40
CA LEU A 29 -72.18 -32.47 41.06
C LEU A 29 -71.02 -32.47 40.06
N ASP A 30 -71.19 -33.10 38.88
CA ASP A 30 -70.23 -33.03 37.77
C ASP A 30 -70.02 -31.58 37.31
N TYR A 31 -71.12 -30.83 37.18
CA TYR A 31 -71.04 -29.41 36.84
C TYR A 31 -70.29 -28.63 37.91
N LEU A 32 -70.64 -28.77 39.19
CA LEU A 32 -69.97 -28.08 40.29
C LEU A 32 -68.47 -28.39 40.36
N ALA A 33 -68.10 -29.68 40.22
CA ALA A 33 -66.70 -30.09 40.17
C ALA A 33 -65.97 -29.45 38.98
N SER A 34 -66.62 -29.36 37.81
CA SER A 34 -66.05 -28.69 36.62
C SER A 34 -65.79 -27.19 36.82
N GLN A 35 -66.50 -26.56 37.76
CA GLN A 35 -66.31 -25.15 38.13
C GLN A 35 -65.31 -24.96 39.28
N GLY A 36 -64.70 -26.03 39.81
CA GLY A 36 -63.72 -25.96 40.90
C GLY A 36 -64.32 -25.81 42.30
N VAL A 37 -65.61 -26.15 42.46
CA VAL A 37 -66.28 -26.19 43.77
C VAL A 37 -65.86 -27.45 44.52
N SER A 38 -65.46 -27.29 45.78
CA SER A 38 -65.02 -28.39 46.67
C SER A 38 -65.84 -28.50 47.96
N LEU A 39 -66.79 -27.59 48.18
CA LEU A 39 -67.66 -27.58 49.35
C LEU A 39 -69.09 -27.23 48.93
N ILE A 40 -70.06 -27.99 49.43
CA ILE A 40 -71.49 -27.70 49.29
C ILE A 40 -72.18 -27.71 50.65
N ARG A 41 -73.17 -26.86 50.83
CA ARG A 41 -74.13 -26.93 51.94
C ARG A 41 -75.44 -27.48 51.40
N LEU A 42 -75.94 -28.55 52.03
CA LEU A 42 -77.04 -29.38 51.58
C LEU A 42 -78.14 -29.38 52.64
N PRO A 43 -79.24 -28.63 52.42
CA PRO A 43 -80.34 -28.61 53.37
C PRO A 43 -81.13 -29.94 53.40
N ILE A 44 -81.66 -30.29 54.57
CA ILE A 44 -82.50 -31.47 54.83
C ILE A 44 -83.62 -31.09 55.80
N SER A 45 -84.74 -31.81 55.77
CA SER A 45 -85.85 -31.59 56.72
C SER A 45 -85.86 -32.68 57.80
N TRP A 46 -86.01 -32.26 59.06
CA TRP A 46 -86.16 -33.16 60.21
C TRP A 46 -87.36 -34.09 60.03
N GLU A 47 -88.51 -33.58 59.61
CA GLU A 47 -89.75 -34.33 59.43
C GLU A 47 -89.65 -35.38 58.31
N ARG A 48 -88.79 -35.15 57.32
CA ARG A 48 -88.54 -36.14 56.25
C ARG A 48 -87.53 -37.18 56.70
N MET A 49 -86.48 -36.76 57.39
CA MET A 49 -85.47 -37.65 57.94
C MET A 49 -85.99 -38.47 59.12
N GLN A 50 -86.94 -37.96 59.90
CA GLN A 50 -87.56 -38.61 61.05
C GLN A 50 -89.07 -38.29 61.09
N PRO A 51 -89.91 -39.02 60.32
CA PRO A 51 -91.35 -38.72 60.15
C PRO A 51 -92.19 -38.80 61.42
N THR A 52 -91.70 -39.48 62.43
CA THR A 52 -92.31 -39.56 63.75
C THR A 52 -91.27 -39.11 64.79
N LEU A 53 -91.62 -38.14 65.63
CA LEU A 53 -90.74 -37.64 66.68
C LEU A 53 -90.22 -38.80 67.56
N ASN A 54 -88.91 -38.86 67.79
CA ASN A 54 -88.21 -39.95 68.50
C ASN A 54 -88.32 -41.34 67.84
N GLY A 55 -88.79 -41.42 66.59
CA GLY A 55 -88.79 -42.64 65.79
C GLY A 55 -87.45 -42.91 65.09
N PRO A 56 -87.33 -43.99 64.30
CA PRO A 56 -86.16 -44.23 63.47
C PRO A 56 -86.03 -43.19 62.36
N LEU A 57 -84.83 -43.06 61.80
CA LEU A 57 -84.63 -42.31 60.56
C LEU A 57 -85.36 -42.99 59.40
N ASP A 58 -85.92 -42.21 58.47
CA ASP A 58 -86.55 -42.75 57.27
C ASP A 58 -85.47 -43.38 56.36
N PRO A 59 -85.60 -44.67 56.01
CA PRO A 59 -84.57 -45.38 55.27
C PRO A 59 -84.41 -44.90 53.83
N THR A 60 -85.45 -44.33 53.21
CA THR A 60 -85.40 -43.84 51.83
C THR A 60 -84.65 -42.51 51.79
N TYR A 61 -84.98 -41.59 52.70
CA TYR A 61 -84.28 -40.31 52.81
C TYR A 61 -82.82 -40.47 53.20
N LEU A 62 -82.53 -41.33 54.18
CA LEU A 62 -81.17 -41.61 54.60
C LEU A 62 -80.33 -42.18 53.43
N SER A 63 -80.87 -43.15 52.68
CA SER A 63 -80.15 -43.72 51.51
C SER A 63 -79.91 -42.68 50.41
N GLY A 64 -80.85 -41.76 50.19
CA GLY A 64 -80.67 -40.64 49.26
C GLY A 64 -79.53 -39.72 49.71
N LEU A 65 -79.49 -39.36 50.99
CA LEU A 65 -78.43 -38.53 51.57
C LEU A 65 -77.04 -39.19 51.47
N GLU A 66 -76.93 -40.48 51.83
CA GLU A 66 -75.69 -41.25 51.69
C GLU A 66 -75.19 -41.32 50.25
N THR A 67 -76.12 -41.41 49.29
CA THR A 67 -75.80 -41.40 47.85
C THR A 67 -75.19 -40.05 47.45
N VAL A 68 -75.80 -38.93 47.86
CA VAL A 68 -75.23 -37.60 47.58
C VAL A 68 -73.85 -37.45 48.19
N LEU A 69 -73.66 -37.87 49.44
CA LEU A 69 -72.35 -37.82 50.10
C LEU A 69 -71.30 -38.65 49.34
N SER A 70 -71.69 -39.83 48.83
CA SER A 70 -70.78 -40.72 48.09
C SER A 70 -70.42 -40.14 46.73
N GLU A 71 -71.40 -39.61 46.00
CA GLU A 71 -71.20 -38.99 44.69
C GLU A 71 -70.40 -37.68 44.79
N ALA A 72 -70.62 -36.89 45.85
CA ALA A 72 -69.82 -35.71 46.14
C ALA A 72 -68.37 -36.08 46.45
N ALA A 73 -68.15 -37.10 47.29
CA ALA A 73 -66.81 -37.58 47.62
C ALA A 73 -66.04 -38.09 46.39
N ALA A 74 -66.73 -38.74 45.44
CA ALA A 74 -66.13 -39.21 44.20
C ALA A 74 -65.63 -38.08 43.28
N ARG A 75 -66.01 -36.83 43.57
CA ARG A 75 -65.66 -35.60 42.84
C ARG A 75 -64.85 -34.62 43.68
N ASP A 76 -64.30 -35.09 44.81
CA ASP A 76 -63.59 -34.27 45.79
C ASP A 76 -64.42 -33.09 46.36
N ILE A 77 -65.75 -33.27 46.42
CA ILE A 77 -66.68 -32.32 47.05
C ILE A 77 -67.03 -32.80 48.45
N LYS A 78 -66.96 -31.88 49.42
CA LYS A 78 -67.40 -32.09 50.82
C LYS A 78 -68.77 -31.46 51.05
N VAL A 79 -69.58 -32.09 51.88
CA VAL A 79 -70.99 -31.72 52.12
C VAL A 79 -71.21 -31.35 53.58
N ILE A 80 -71.66 -30.12 53.84
CA ILE A 80 -72.26 -29.72 55.11
C ILE A 80 -73.74 -30.11 55.05
N ILE A 81 -74.20 -30.90 56.00
CA ILE A 81 -75.62 -31.29 56.09
C ILE A 81 -76.30 -30.28 57.00
N ASP A 82 -77.23 -29.51 56.43
CA ASP A 82 -77.97 -28.47 57.12
C ASP A 82 -79.39 -28.95 57.47
N LEU A 83 -79.75 -28.94 58.75
CA LEU A 83 -81.13 -29.20 59.16
C LEU A 83 -82.00 -27.95 59.06
N HIS A 84 -82.74 -27.84 57.95
CA HIS A 84 -83.39 -26.63 57.49
C HIS A 84 -84.76 -26.37 58.16
N ASN A 85 -84.76 -26.17 59.48
CA ASN A 85 -85.95 -26.33 60.33
C ASN A 85 -86.34 -25.11 61.20
N TYR A 86 -85.59 -24.00 61.20
CA TYR A 86 -85.95 -22.73 61.87
C TYR A 86 -86.23 -22.85 63.39
N GLY A 87 -85.64 -23.85 64.05
CA GLY A 87 -85.87 -24.16 65.46
C GLY A 87 -87.17 -24.93 65.74
N ARG A 88 -87.77 -25.57 64.74
CA ARG A 88 -89.09 -26.22 64.82
C ARG A 88 -89.12 -27.62 64.23
N TYR A 89 -90.09 -28.40 64.67
CA TYR A 89 -90.46 -29.70 64.11
C TYR A 89 -91.91 -29.70 63.64
N ASN A 90 -92.22 -30.60 62.70
CA ASN A 90 -93.48 -30.72 61.99
C ASN A 90 -93.86 -29.49 61.15
N LEU A 91 -92.88 -28.93 60.43
CA LEU A 91 -93.13 -27.96 59.37
C LEU A 91 -93.95 -28.67 58.27
N ASN A 92 -95.25 -28.39 58.20
CA ASN A 92 -96.16 -29.04 57.25
C ASN A 92 -95.97 -28.50 55.82
N TYR A 93 -94.83 -28.85 55.21
CA TYR A 93 -94.37 -28.31 53.92
C TYR A 93 -95.42 -28.45 52.80
N ALA A 94 -96.19 -29.55 52.78
CA ALA A 94 -97.17 -29.80 51.72
C ALA A 94 -98.42 -28.90 51.80
N ALA A 95 -98.88 -28.54 53.01
CA ALA A 95 -100.04 -27.68 53.19
C ALA A 95 -99.69 -26.19 53.09
N ASP A 96 -98.51 -25.80 53.58
CA ASP A 96 -98.06 -24.41 53.61
C ASP A 96 -97.54 -23.96 52.23
N ALA A 97 -96.82 -24.83 51.50
CA ALA A 97 -96.37 -24.54 50.12
C ALA A 97 -97.55 -24.30 49.16
N ALA A 98 -98.70 -24.96 49.36
CA ALA A 98 -99.90 -24.74 48.56
C ALA A 98 -100.60 -23.40 48.87
N ALA A 99 -100.42 -22.84 50.08
CA ALA A 99 -101.04 -21.59 50.52
C ALA A 99 -100.13 -20.36 50.34
N ASN A 100 -98.80 -20.55 50.43
CA ASN A 100 -97.79 -19.50 50.45
C ASN A 100 -96.83 -19.58 49.25
N TYR A 101 -97.32 -19.99 48.07
CA TYR A 101 -96.55 -19.99 46.81
C TYR A 101 -95.20 -20.73 46.89
N GLY A 102 -95.16 -21.87 47.58
CA GLY A 102 -93.94 -22.69 47.71
C GLY A 102 -93.07 -22.36 48.92
N ILE A 103 -93.36 -21.29 49.67
CA ILE A 103 -92.58 -20.87 50.84
C ILE A 103 -93.24 -21.41 52.10
N VAL A 104 -92.48 -22.09 52.94
CA VAL A 104 -92.97 -22.45 54.28
C VAL A 104 -92.73 -21.28 55.20
N ALA A 105 -93.81 -20.77 55.80
CA ALA A 105 -93.65 -19.76 56.82
C ALA A 105 -92.94 -20.43 58.01
N PRO A 106 -91.91 -19.80 58.60
CA PRO A 106 -91.27 -20.34 59.81
C PRO A 106 -92.25 -20.48 60.99
N ASN A 107 -93.48 -19.95 60.87
CA ASN A 107 -94.58 -20.15 61.82
C ASN A 107 -95.73 -21.01 61.23
N ALA A 108 -95.41 -21.97 60.35
CA ALA A 108 -96.40 -22.83 59.68
C ALA A 108 -97.38 -23.45 60.69
N ALA A 109 -98.67 -23.43 60.34
CA ALA A 109 -99.73 -23.96 61.19
C ALA A 109 -99.52 -25.46 61.45
N GLY A 110 -99.34 -25.84 62.72
CA GLY A 110 -99.09 -27.23 63.14
C GLY A 110 -97.62 -27.58 63.42
N SER A 111 -96.70 -26.63 63.21
CA SER A 111 -95.31 -26.76 63.68
C SER A 111 -95.20 -26.54 65.19
N SER A 112 -94.21 -27.17 65.81
CA SER A 112 -93.91 -27.06 67.24
C SER A 112 -92.45 -26.64 67.44
N VAL A 113 -92.23 -25.72 68.38
CA VAL A 113 -90.91 -25.14 68.67
C VAL A 113 -90.11 -26.08 69.56
N ILE A 114 -88.81 -26.26 69.29
CA ILE A 114 -87.93 -27.02 70.19
C ILE A 114 -87.93 -26.39 71.59
N GLY A 115 -88.04 -27.20 72.63
CA GLY A 115 -88.19 -26.75 74.01
C GLY A 115 -89.65 -26.55 74.45
N SER A 116 -90.62 -26.73 73.55
CA SER A 116 -92.03 -26.83 73.92
C SER A 116 -92.34 -28.20 74.54
N SER A 117 -93.56 -28.35 75.09
CA SER A 117 -94.04 -29.64 75.60
C SER A 117 -94.17 -30.71 74.52
N GLU A 118 -94.41 -30.30 73.28
CA GLU A 118 -94.59 -31.18 72.12
C GLU A 118 -93.26 -31.64 71.54
N VAL A 119 -92.23 -30.78 71.59
CA VAL A 119 -90.89 -31.04 71.03
C VAL A 119 -89.85 -30.70 72.10
N PRO A 120 -89.59 -31.60 73.07
CA PRO A 120 -88.58 -31.35 74.08
C PRO A 120 -87.17 -31.31 73.45
N VAL A 121 -86.25 -30.58 74.08
CA VAL A 121 -84.84 -30.49 73.65
C VAL A 121 -84.20 -31.89 73.48
N SER A 122 -84.60 -32.87 74.30
CA SER A 122 -84.11 -34.24 74.18
C SER A 122 -84.46 -34.89 72.84
N ALA A 123 -85.61 -34.57 72.24
CA ALA A 123 -85.99 -35.14 70.95
C ALA A 123 -85.08 -34.65 69.82
N PHE A 124 -84.65 -33.39 69.88
CA PHE A 124 -83.69 -32.81 68.96
C PHE A 124 -82.30 -33.44 69.12
N ALA A 125 -81.86 -33.65 70.37
CA ALA A 125 -80.62 -34.37 70.67
C ALA A 125 -80.66 -35.83 70.17
N ASP A 126 -81.78 -36.53 70.36
CA ASP A 126 -81.95 -37.93 69.90
C ASP A 126 -81.89 -38.04 68.38
N PHE A 127 -82.50 -37.10 67.64
CA PHE A 127 -82.38 -37.03 66.18
C PHE A 127 -80.92 -36.93 65.73
N TRP A 128 -80.18 -35.99 66.31
CA TRP A 128 -78.78 -35.75 65.96
C TRP A 128 -77.87 -36.92 66.35
N SER A 129 -78.14 -37.58 67.49
CA SER A 129 -77.47 -38.83 67.88
C SER A 129 -77.64 -39.93 66.82
N LEU A 130 -78.87 -40.12 66.33
CA LEU A 130 -79.16 -41.11 65.29
C LEU A 130 -78.46 -40.78 63.97
N LEU A 131 -78.57 -39.53 63.50
CA LEU A 131 -78.00 -39.12 62.22
C LEU A 131 -76.47 -39.15 62.24
N ALA A 132 -75.84 -38.63 63.29
CA ALA A 132 -74.39 -38.69 63.46
C ALA A 132 -73.89 -40.13 63.57
N GLY A 133 -74.62 -41.00 64.27
CA GLY A 133 -74.31 -42.43 64.36
C GLY A 133 -74.30 -43.14 63.02
N GLN A 134 -75.15 -42.73 62.06
CA GLN A 134 -75.14 -43.30 60.70
C GLN A 134 -74.03 -42.73 59.83
N LEU A 135 -73.79 -41.41 59.88
CA LEU A 135 -72.95 -40.72 58.90
C LEU A 135 -71.50 -40.51 59.35
N SER A 136 -71.17 -40.79 60.61
CA SER A 136 -69.83 -40.61 61.16
C SER A 136 -68.76 -41.31 60.32
N GLY A 137 -67.77 -40.54 59.86
CA GLY A 137 -66.66 -41.04 59.05
C GLY A 137 -66.96 -41.20 57.55
N HIS A 138 -68.14 -40.81 57.08
CA HIS A 138 -68.47 -40.83 55.65
C HIS A 138 -67.54 -39.90 54.86
N ALA A 139 -66.99 -40.38 53.74
CA ALA A 139 -65.95 -39.67 52.99
C ALA A 139 -66.40 -38.31 52.42
N GLY A 140 -67.69 -38.16 52.09
CA GLY A 140 -68.26 -36.90 51.59
C GLY A 140 -68.65 -35.89 52.67
N LEU A 141 -68.65 -36.26 53.94
CA LEU A 141 -69.16 -35.40 55.01
C LEU A 141 -68.13 -34.33 55.40
N ALA A 142 -68.56 -33.06 55.39
CA ALA A 142 -67.79 -31.90 55.85
C ALA A 142 -68.16 -31.50 57.28
N GLY A 143 -69.43 -31.63 57.64
CA GLY A 143 -69.94 -31.26 58.94
C GLY A 143 -71.46 -31.38 59.07
N TYR A 144 -71.93 -31.21 60.30
CA TYR A 144 -73.34 -31.12 60.65
C TYR A 144 -73.67 -29.68 60.99
N ASP A 145 -74.48 -29.03 60.17
CA ASP A 145 -75.15 -27.80 60.53
C ASP A 145 -76.48 -28.15 61.21
N ILE A 146 -76.52 -27.84 62.51
CA ILE A 146 -77.50 -28.46 63.38
C ILE A 146 -78.89 -27.84 63.29
N MET A 147 -78.99 -26.63 62.75
CA MET A 147 -80.26 -25.94 62.57
C MET A 147 -80.10 -24.68 61.71
N ASN A 148 -80.83 -24.63 60.61
CA ASN A 148 -81.01 -23.40 59.85
C ASN A 148 -81.83 -22.35 60.59
N GLU A 149 -81.32 -21.14 60.68
CA GLU A 149 -81.99 -19.89 61.02
C GLU A 149 -82.95 -19.96 62.22
N PRO A 150 -82.48 -20.34 63.43
CA PRO A 150 -83.32 -20.45 64.61
C PRO A 150 -83.94 -19.08 64.98
N TYR A 151 -85.28 -19.02 64.96
CA TYR A 151 -86.01 -17.76 65.12
C TYR A 151 -87.31 -17.92 65.93
N ASN A 152 -87.63 -16.88 66.70
CA ASN A 152 -88.89 -16.74 67.45
C ASN A 152 -89.28 -18.01 68.24
N MET A 153 -88.33 -18.50 69.02
CA MET A 153 -88.49 -19.72 69.83
C MET A 153 -89.11 -19.46 71.21
N GLY A 154 -89.65 -18.25 71.44
CA GLY A 154 -90.31 -17.86 72.69
C GLY A 154 -89.37 -17.38 73.81
N SER A 155 -88.13 -17.88 73.86
CA SER A 155 -87.06 -17.40 74.75
C SER A 155 -85.70 -17.45 74.04
N SER A 156 -84.85 -16.45 74.27
CA SER A 156 -83.48 -16.41 73.74
C SER A 156 -82.55 -17.47 74.35
N THR A 157 -82.97 -18.17 75.42
CA THR A 157 -82.18 -19.23 76.07
C THR A 157 -82.42 -20.61 75.47
N ILE A 158 -83.55 -20.82 74.80
CA ILE A 158 -83.94 -22.14 74.28
C ILE A 158 -82.99 -22.61 73.19
N TRP A 159 -82.59 -21.72 72.27
CA TRP A 159 -81.67 -22.08 71.19
C TRP A 159 -80.29 -22.52 71.72
N PRO A 160 -79.59 -21.74 72.57
CA PRO A 160 -78.33 -22.19 73.17
C PRO A 160 -78.43 -23.55 73.88
N GLU A 161 -79.53 -23.80 74.60
CA GLU A 161 -79.76 -25.08 75.29
C GLU A 161 -79.96 -26.24 74.29
N ALA A 162 -80.75 -26.02 73.23
CA ALA A 162 -80.97 -27.01 72.18
C ALA A 162 -79.69 -27.31 71.38
N ALA A 163 -78.93 -26.28 71.02
CA ALA A 163 -77.66 -26.40 70.32
C ALA A 163 -76.63 -27.19 71.15
N GLN A 164 -76.51 -26.88 72.44
CA GLN A 164 -75.61 -27.63 73.33
C GLN A 164 -76.03 -29.11 73.43
N ALA A 165 -77.33 -29.39 73.56
CA ALA A 165 -77.82 -30.77 73.64
C ALA A 165 -77.57 -31.57 72.35
N ALA A 166 -77.71 -30.95 71.18
CA ALA A 166 -77.36 -31.57 69.90
C ALA A 166 -75.85 -31.84 69.81
N VAL A 167 -75.00 -30.87 70.21
CA VAL A 167 -73.55 -31.06 70.23
C VAL A 167 -73.13 -32.20 71.15
N ASP A 168 -73.67 -32.25 72.36
CA ASP A 168 -73.40 -33.33 73.32
C ASP A 168 -73.80 -34.70 72.75
N ALA A 169 -74.96 -34.76 72.06
CA ALA A 169 -75.46 -35.98 71.42
C ALA A 169 -74.62 -36.42 70.21
N ILE A 170 -74.22 -35.48 69.34
CA ILE A 170 -73.34 -35.77 68.20
C ILE A 170 -71.98 -36.26 68.70
N ARG A 171 -71.41 -35.61 69.71
CA ARG A 171 -70.09 -35.98 70.25
C ARG A 171 -70.05 -37.35 70.93
N ALA A 172 -71.20 -37.89 71.33
CA ALA A 172 -71.29 -39.27 71.79
C ALA A 172 -71.02 -40.29 70.65
N ALA A 173 -71.27 -39.93 69.40
CA ALA A 173 -71.09 -40.78 68.22
C ALA A 173 -69.92 -40.36 67.31
N ASP A 174 -69.63 -39.06 67.21
CA ASP A 174 -68.65 -38.48 66.29
C ASP A 174 -67.82 -37.35 66.93
N MET A 175 -66.56 -37.66 67.20
CA MET A 175 -65.57 -36.74 67.78
C MET A 175 -64.75 -35.95 66.75
N LYS A 176 -64.93 -36.22 65.45
CA LYS A 176 -64.04 -35.69 64.40
C LYS A 176 -64.73 -34.65 63.54
N THR A 177 -66.01 -34.87 63.25
CA THR A 177 -66.76 -34.07 62.30
C THR A 177 -67.07 -32.68 62.90
N PRO A 178 -66.75 -31.59 62.18
CA PRO A 178 -67.17 -30.24 62.55
C PRO A 178 -68.68 -30.14 62.77
N ILE A 179 -69.08 -29.35 63.77
CA ILE A 179 -70.48 -29.02 64.00
C ILE A 179 -70.62 -27.52 63.80
N TYR A 180 -71.50 -27.14 62.89
CA TYR A 180 -71.85 -25.77 62.59
C TYR A 180 -73.03 -25.36 63.46
N VAL A 181 -72.87 -24.24 64.18
CA VAL A 181 -73.87 -23.73 65.11
C VAL A 181 -74.28 -22.34 64.69
N GLU A 182 -75.50 -22.22 64.21
CA GLU A 182 -76.09 -20.95 63.81
C GLU A 182 -76.44 -20.02 64.98
N GLY A 183 -76.50 -18.73 64.69
CA GLY A 183 -76.95 -17.70 65.64
C GLY A 183 -78.47 -17.63 65.74
N TYR A 184 -78.98 -17.26 66.92
CA TYR A 184 -80.38 -16.90 67.07
C TYR A 184 -80.72 -15.66 66.23
N GLN A 185 -81.99 -15.56 65.83
CA GLN A 185 -82.53 -14.49 64.97
C GLN A 185 -82.00 -14.59 63.53
N TRP A 186 -82.34 -15.70 62.86
CA TRP A 186 -81.99 -15.96 61.46
C TRP A 186 -80.48 -16.01 61.17
N ALA A 187 -79.67 -16.27 62.20
CA ALA A 187 -78.23 -16.24 62.10
C ALA A 187 -77.63 -14.96 61.48
N SER A 188 -78.34 -13.82 61.54
CA SER A 188 -77.92 -12.58 60.87
C SER A 188 -76.53 -12.12 61.31
N ALA A 189 -75.58 -12.02 60.36
CA ALA A 189 -74.23 -11.55 60.62
C ALA A 189 -74.21 -10.07 61.03
N GLU A 190 -74.98 -9.23 60.35
CA GLU A 190 -75.17 -7.81 60.68
C GLU A 190 -75.65 -7.60 62.13
N ASN A 191 -76.63 -8.40 62.57
CA ASN A 191 -77.24 -8.29 63.89
C ASN A 191 -76.64 -9.27 64.92
N TRP A 192 -75.50 -9.89 64.62
CA TRP A 192 -74.96 -11.00 65.40
C TRP A 192 -74.76 -10.63 66.88
N LEU A 193 -74.12 -9.51 67.14
CA LEU A 193 -73.82 -9.04 68.51
C LEU A 193 -75.08 -8.72 69.32
N VAL A 194 -76.20 -8.39 68.69
CA VAL A 194 -77.45 -8.06 69.38
C VAL A 194 -78.07 -9.31 70.02
N HIS A 195 -78.01 -10.43 69.32
CA HIS A 195 -78.71 -11.65 69.72
C HIS A 195 -77.78 -12.72 70.29
N ASN A 196 -76.50 -12.72 69.90
CA ASN A 196 -75.57 -13.84 70.10
C ASN A 196 -74.30 -13.46 70.88
N ALA A 197 -74.21 -12.25 71.46
CA ALA A 197 -73.00 -11.80 72.17
C ALA A 197 -72.47 -12.80 73.22
N ASN A 198 -73.38 -13.51 73.90
CA ASN A 198 -73.05 -14.49 74.95
C ASN A 198 -73.22 -15.95 74.49
N LEU A 199 -73.42 -16.20 73.20
CA LEU A 199 -73.54 -17.56 72.69
C LEU A 199 -72.20 -18.30 72.88
N HIS A 200 -72.24 -19.42 73.58
CA HIS A 200 -71.08 -20.27 73.79
C HIS A 200 -71.53 -21.72 73.87
N ILE A 201 -70.85 -22.58 73.11
CA ILE A 201 -71.11 -24.02 73.08
C ILE A 201 -69.85 -24.73 73.54
N ASN A 202 -69.99 -25.56 74.56
CA ASN A 202 -68.90 -26.38 75.05
C ASN A 202 -68.75 -27.60 74.15
N ASP A 203 -67.59 -27.73 73.51
CA ASP A 203 -67.26 -28.90 72.71
C ASP A 203 -65.89 -29.46 73.13
N PRO A 204 -65.84 -30.70 73.66
CA PRO A 204 -64.56 -31.33 74.02
C PRO A 204 -63.64 -31.57 72.82
N ALA A 205 -64.17 -31.63 71.59
CA ALA A 205 -63.36 -31.77 70.37
C ALA A 205 -62.77 -30.44 69.89
N ASN A 206 -63.28 -29.30 70.37
CA ASN A 206 -62.95 -27.96 69.88
C ASN A 206 -63.10 -27.84 68.35
N LYS A 207 -64.24 -28.33 67.84
CA LYS A 207 -64.59 -28.42 66.42
C LYS A 207 -65.94 -27.74 66.13
N ILE A 208 -66.35 -26.80 66.97
CA ILE A 208 -67.47 -25.90 66.69
C ILE A 208 -67.04 -24.83 65.70
N ILE A 209 -67.89 -24.62 64.71
CA ILE A 209 -67.81 -23.51 63.77
C ILE A 209 -69.10 -22.72 63.94
N TYR A 210 -69.03 -21.45 64.30
CA TYR A 210 -70.24 -20.62 64.37
C TYR A 210 -70.64 -20.19 62.97
N GLU A 211 -71.92 -20.27 62.65
CA GLU A 211 -72.46 -20.00 61.33
C GLU A 211 -73.38 -18.78 61.34
N ALA A 212 -73.14 -17.86 60.41
CA ALA A 212 -73.94 -16.66 60.21
C ALA A 212 -74.42 -16.54 58.76
N HIS A 213 -75.55 -15.89 58.51
CA HIS A 213 -76.09 -15.61 57.19
C HIS A 213 -76.03 -14.12 56.88
N GLN A 214 -75.75 -13.78 55.63
CA GLN A 214 -75.71 -12.40 55.16
C GLN A 214 -76.38 -12.23 53.79
N TYR A 215 -77.32 -11.30 53.77
CA TYR A 215 -78.04 -10.86 52.60
C TYR A 215 -77.90 -9.33 52.46
N PHE A 216 -77.84 -8.82 51.25
CA PHE A 216 -77.48 -7.42 50.97
C PHE A 216 -78.69 -6.54 50.61
N ASP A 217 -79.91 -7.06 50.75
CA ASP A 217 -81.13 -6.25 50.71
C ASP A 217 -81.33 -5.47 52.01
N ALA A 218 -82.00 -4.32 51.95
CA ALA A 218 -82.09 -3.36 53.06
C ALA A 218 -82.69 -3.89 54.38
N ASN A 219 -83.36 -5.05 54.35
CA ASN A 219 -83.92 -5.71 55.52
C ASN A 219 -83.20 -7.02 55.89
N GLY A 220 -82.07 -7.33 55.22
CA GLY A 220 -81.24 -8.52 55.48
C GLY A 220 -81.99 -9.84 55.29
N SER A 221 -83.02 -9.86 54.44
CA SER A 221 -83.98 -10.97 54.31
C SER A 221 -83.70 -11.93 53.16
N GLY A 222 -82.83 -11.54 52.23
CA GLY A 222 -82.52 -12.33 51.03
C GLY A 222 -83.65 -12.39 49.99
N GLN A 223 -84.68 -11.56 50.14
CA GLN A 223 -85.87 -11.55 49.27
C GLN A 223 -85.65 -10.79 47.97
N TYR A 224 -84.79 -9.76 48.01
CA TYR A 224 -84.43 -8.94 46.85
C TYR A 224 -85.63 -8.45 46.01
N ALA A 225 -86.73 -8.03 46.66
CA ALA A 225 -87.94 -7.58 45.97
C ALA A 225 -87.66 -6.42 44.98
N GLN A 226 -88.45 -6.30 43.90
CA GLN A 226 -88.24 -5.30 42.84
C GLN A 226 -88.08 -3.85 43.33
N SER A 227 -88.69 -3.48 44.47
CA SER A 227 -88.52 -2.17 45.11
C SER A 227 -87.10 -1.88 45.62
N TYR A 228 -86.25 -2.90 45.74
CA TYR A 228 -84.88 -2.81 46.23
C TYR A 228 -83.82 -2.90 45.11
N VAL A 229 -84.25 -3.07 43.85
CA VAL A 229 -83.38 -3.31 42.66
C VAL A 229 -82.46 -2.13 42.31
N GLN A 230 -82.66 -0.94 42.90
CA GLN A 230 -81.76 0.22 42.68
C GLN A 230 -80.62 0.35 43.71
N GLN A 231 -80.50 -0.53 44.71
CA GLN A 231 -79.54 -0.34 45.81
C GLN A 231 -78.13 -0.89 45.54
N GLY A 232 -77.98 -1.90 44.70
CA GLY A 232 -76.69 -2.58 44.44
C GLY A 232 -75.57 -1.68 43.89
N ALA A 233 -75.88 -0.45 43.46
CA ALA A 233 -74.91 0.53 42.98
C ALA A 233 -74.45 1.56 44.04
N THR A 234 -74.99 1.55 45.26
CA THR A 234 -74.76 2.63 46.27
C THR A 234 -74.32 2.17 47.65
N SER A 235 -74.30 0.87 47.95
CA SER A 235 -73.99 0.39 49.29
C SER A 235 -72.49 0.09 49.47
N SER A 236 -71.86 0.77 50.44
CA SER A 236 -70.63 0.33 51.11
C SER A 236 -70.85 -0.89 52.03
N LEU A 237 -72.07 -1.42 52.07
CA LEU A 237 -72.61 -2.20 53.19
C LEU A 237 -72.14 -3.65 53.23
N GLY A 238 -71.85 -4.30 52.09
CA GLY A 238 -71.64 -5.75 52.10
C GLY A 238 -70.45 -6.23 52.96
N ALA A 239 -69.38 -5.42 53.08
CA ALA A 239 -68.28 -5.70 54.00
C ALA A 239 -68.53 -5.17 55.42
N GLU A 240 -69.33 -4.11 55.56
CA GLU A 240 -69.68 -3.53 56.86
C GLU A 240 -70.62 -4.45 57.65
N ASP A 241 -71.55 -5.13 56.97
CA ASP A 241 -72.55 -6.01 57.57
C ASP A 241 -71.95 -7.31 58.15
N LEU A 242 -70.83 -7.79 57.59
CA LEU A 242 -70.13 -8.97 58.11
C LEU A 242 -69.27 -8.65 59.34
N GLN A 243 -68.89 -7.38 59.53
CA GLN A 243 -67.91 -6.99 60.54
C GLN A 243 -68.32 -7.33 61.99
N PRO A 244 -69.58 -7.15 62.43
CA PRO A 244 -70.00 -7.51 63.79
C PRO A 244 -69.77 -8.98 64.12
N PHE A 245 -70.00 -9.88 63.17
CA PHE A 245 -69.75 -11.31 63.33
C PHE A 245 -68.24 -11.62 63.33
N LEU A 246 -67.48 -11.07 62.39
CA LEU A 246 -66.03 -11.27 62.30
C LEU A 246 -65.29 -10.77 63.56
N ASP A 247 -65.68 -9.60 64.08
CA ASP A 247 -65.14 -9.05 65.32
C ASP A 247 -65.45 -9.94 66.52
N TRP A 248 -66.67 -10.48 66.59
CA TRP A 248 -67.07 -11.40 67.64
C TRP A 248 -66.28 -12.72 67.60
N LEU A 249 -66.08 -13.30 66.42
CA LEU A 249 -65.24 -14.49 66.25
C LEU A 249 -63.80 -14.23 66.70
N ALA A 250 -63.22 -13.11 66.27
CA ALA A 250 -61.86 -12.73 66.61
C ALA A 250 -61.70 -12.48 68.12
N ALA A 251 -62.63 -11.77 68.74
CA ALA A 251 -62.62 -11.45 70.17
C ALA A 251 -62.68 -12.71 71.05
N ASN A 252 -63.38 -13.74 70.59
CA ASN A 252 -63.54 -15.01 71.33
C ASN A 252 -62.61 -16.12 70.84
N ASN A 253 -61.80 -15.89 69.80
CA ASN A 253 -60.95 -16.88 69.14
C ASN A 253 -61.74 -18.13 68.67
N TYR A 254 -62.90 -17.90 68.06
CA TYR A 254 -63.74 -18.93 67.46
C TYR A 254 -63.48 -19.11 65.96
N GLN A 255 -63.87 -20.27 65.43
CA GLN A 255 -63.97 -20.49 63.99
C GLN A 255 -65.34 -20.05 63.50
N GLY A 256 -65.38 -19.44 62.32
CA GLY A 256 -66.60 -18.95 61.70
C GLY A 256 -66.85 -19.57 60.34
N PHE A 257 -68.11 -19.52 59.94
CA PHE A 257 -68.61 -19.84 58.60
C PHE A 257 -69.74 -18.89 58.24
N VAL A 258 -69.85 -18.53 56.96
CA VAL A 258 -71.02 -17.81 56.44
C VAL A 258 -71.83 -18.75 55.55
N GLY A 259 -72.90 -19.29 56.11
CA GLY A 259 -73.73 -20.35 55.52
C GLY A 259 -74.49 -19.94 54.27
N GLU A 260 -75.01 -18.73 54.30
CA GLU A 260 -75.79 -18.20 53.20
C GLU A 260 -75.30 -16.79 52.92
N LEU A 261 -74.53 -16.66 51.84
CA LEU A 261 -74.13 -15.38 51.28
C LEU A 261 -74.95 -15.16 50.00
N GLY A 262 -76.09 -14.49 50.13
CA GLY A 262 -77.09 -14.43 49.06
C GLY A 262 -76.87 -13.28 48.08
N VAL A 263 -76.96 -13.47 46.77
CA VAL A 263 -77.14 -12.38 45.77
C VAL A 263 -78.01 -12.83 44.58
N PRO A 264 -78.72 -11.92 43.88
CA PRO A 264 -79.39 -12.23 42.61
C PRO A 264 -78.38 -12.54 41.49
N GLY A 265 -78.51 -13.70 40.83
CA GLY A 265 -77.56 -14.16 39.81
C GLY A 265 -77.64 -13.47 38.45
N ASN A 266 -78.60 -12.56 38.22
CA ASN A 266 -78.89 -11.94 36.92
C ASN A 266 -78.48 -10.46 36.79
N ASP A 267 -77.79 -9.89 37.79
CA ASP A 267 -77.35 -8.49 37.77
C ASP A 267 -75.90 -8.36 38.27
N SER A 268 -75.02 -7.89 37.38
CA SER A 268 -73.59 -7.73 37.61
C SER A 268 -73.22 -6.78 38.75
N ASN A 269 -74.13 -5.89 39.18
CA ASN A 269 -73.89 -4.98 40.29
C ASN A 269 -73.77 -5.74 41.63
N TRP A 270 -74.51 -6.83 41.80
CA TRP A 270 -74.44 -7.65 43.02
C TRP A 270 -73.20 -8.54 43.05
N THR A 271 -72.63 -8.89 41.89
CA THR A 271 -71.37 -9.65 41.80
C THR A 271 -70.20 -8.90 42.44
N ALA A 272 -70.16 -7.57 42.31
CA ALA A 272 -69.11 -6.76 42.93
C ALA A 272 -69.20 -6.78 44.47
N LEU A 273 -70.42 -6.66 45.02
CA LEU A 273 -70.66 -6.77 46.46
C LEU A 273 -70.33 -8.16 46.99
N LEU A 274 -70.76 -9.20 46.29
CA LEU A 274 -70.42 -10.60 46.61
C LEU A 274 -68.90 -10.80 46.66
N ASN A 275 -68.17 -10.34 45.63
CA ASN A 275 -66.71 -10.46 45.59
C ASN A 275 -66.03 -9.70 46.74
N SER A 276 -66.57 -8.52 47.13
CA SER A 276 -66.07 -7.76 48.27
C SER A 276 -66.26 -8.53 49.59
N ALA A 277 -67.44 -9.10 49.81
CA ALA A 277 -67.74 -9.91 50.99
C ALA A 277 -66.86 -11.18 51.04
N LEU A 278 -66.76 -11.91 49.93
CA LEU A 278 -65.89 -13.08 49.81
C LEU A 278 -64.42 -12.75 50.10
N THR A 279 -63.94 -11.60 49.60
CA THR A 279 -62.58 -11.12 49.88
C THR A 279 -62.36 -10.86 51.37
N GLN A 280 -63.31 -10.23 52.05
CA GLN A 280 -63.23 -9.96 53.49
C GLN A 280 -63.25 -11.26 54.31
N LEU A 281 -64.14 -12.20 53.97
CA LEU A 281 -64.21 -13.51 54.63
C LEU A 281 -62.92 -14.31 54.44
N GLN A 282 -62.37 -14.33 53.22
CA GLN A 282 -61.09 -14.97 52.93
C GLN A 282 -59.93 -14.35 53.71
N ALA A 283 -59.90 -13.02 53.81
CA ALA A 283 -58.90 -12.30 54.62
C ALA A 283 -59.03 -12.61 56.12
N ALA A 284 -60.25 -12.86 56.61
CA ALA A 284 -60.51 -13.28 57.99
C ALA A 284 -60.32 -14.80 58.22
N GLY A 285 -60.06 -15.58 57.17
CA GLY A 285 -59.95 -17.04 57.26
C GLY A 285 -61.30 -17.75 57.51
N VAL A 286 -62.42 -17.11 57.17
CA VAL A 286 -63.78 -17.62 57.34
C VAL A 286 -64.30 -18.18 56.02
N SER A 287 -64.64 -19.47 56.00
CA SER A 287 -65.26 -20.13 54.84
C SER A 287 -66.71 -19.66 54.64
N SER A 288 -67.25 -19.83 53.44
CA SER A 288 -68.64 -19.45 53.16
C SER A 288 -69.28 -20.33 52.09
N THR A 289 -70.60 -20.42 52.08
CA THR A 289 -71.36 -20.96 50.94
C THR A 289 -72.22 -19.86 50.32
N VAL A 290 -72.13 -19.73 49.01
CA VAL A 290 -72.90 -18.70 48.29
C VAL A 290 -74.28 -19.25 47.98
N TRP A 291 -75.31 -18.46 48.26
CA TRP A 291 -76.71 -18.76 47.98
C TRP A 291 -77.18 -17.90 46.80
N ASN A 292 -77.85 -18.47 45.80
CA ASN A 292 -78.27 -17.73 44.61
C ASN A 292 -79.69 -18.11 44.18
N TYR A 293 -80.47 -17.10 43.81
CA TYR A 293 -81.80 -17.24 43.23
C TYR A 293 -81.81 -16.61 41.82
N VAL A 294 -82.39 -17.32 40.85
CA VAL A 294 -82.67 -16.77 39.53
C VAL A 294 -84.10 -16.23 39.51
N TYR A 295 -84.23 -14.91 39.29
CA TYR A 295 -85.53 -14.28 39.08
C TYR A 295 -86.05 -14.62 37.68
N ALA A 296 -87.13 -15.38 37.57
CA ALA A 296 -87.93 -15.41 36.35
C ALA A 296 -89.32 -14.86 36.66
N ASP A 297 -89.63 -13.65 36.17
CA ASP A 297 -91.03 -13.30 35.94
C ASP A 297 -91.20 -12.59 34.58
N PRO A 298 -91.84 -13.24 33.60
CA PRO A 298 -92.32 -12.62 32.36
C PRO A 298 -93.61 -11.80 32.52
N SER A 299 -94.24 -11.74 33.71
CA SER A 299 -95.65 -11.32 33.87
C SER A 299 -95.91 -10.06 34.71
N GLY A 300 -94.91 -9.43 35.32
CA GLY A 300 -95.02 -8.10 35.92
C GLY A 300 -95.97 -8.03 37.12
N LYS A 301 -96.09 -9.10 37.92
CA LYS A 301 -96.88 -9.08 39.15
C LYS A 301 -95.97 -8.80 40.35
N ASN A 302 -96.29 -7.76 41.11
CA ASN A 302 -95.64 -7.40 42.38
C ASN A 302 -95.93 -8.44 43.48
N SER A 303 -95.31 -9.61 43.43
CA SER A 303 -95.22 -10.51 44.59
C SER A 303 -93.92 -10.27 45.36
N TRP A 304 -94.00 -10.37 46.69
CA TRP A 304 -92.86 -10.22 47.61
C TRP A 304 -91.81 -11.33 47.46
N TRP A 305 -92.11 -12.37 46.67
CA TRP A 305 -91.24 -13.48 46.28
C TRP A 305 -91.62 -13.97 44.88
N PRO A 306 -90.69 -14.50 44.06
CA PRO A 306 -90.99 -15.02 42.74
C PRO A 306 -91.98 -16.21 42.80
N VAL A 307 -92.88 -16.28 41.83
CA VAL A 307 -93.91 -17.32 41.72
C VAL A 307 -93.24 -18.68 41.45
N ALA A 308 -93.71 -19.71 42.16
CA ALA A 308 -93.16 -21.07 42.33
C ALA A 308 -92.73 -21.88 41.09
N ASP A 309 -92.86 -21.38 39.86
CA ASP A 309 -92.57 -22.18 38.67
C ASP A 309 -91.07 -22.22 38.29
N SER A 310 -90.19 -21.53 39.02
CA SER A 310 -88.78 -21.40 38.59
C SER A 310 -87.74 -21.09 39.70
N MET A 311 -88.01 -21.38 40.97
CA MET A 311 -86.92 -21.42 41.97
C MET A 311 -86.04 -22.64 41.70
N SER A 312 -85.11 -22.49 40.74
CA SER A 312 -84.12 -23.50 40.42
C SER A 312 -82.89 -23.26 41.29
N ILE A 313 -82.80 -23.99 42.41
CA ILE A 313 -81.54 -24.19 43.17
C ILE A 313 -80.69 -25.26 42.46
N ASN A 314 -81.03 -25.61 41.20
CA ASN A 314 -80.18 -26.44 40.38
C ASN A 314 -78.89 -25.65 40.07
N PRO A 315 -77.70 -26.16 40.44
CA PRO A 315 -76.44 -25.49 40.18
C PRO A 315 -76.25 -25.04 38.73
N LYS A 316 -76.71 -25.86 37.77
CA LYS A 316 -76.56 -25.66 36.33
C LYS A 316 -77.45 -24.56 35.75
N GLU A 317 -78.62 -24.33 36.36
CA GLU A 317 -79.59 -23.31 35.91
C GLU A 317 -79.49 -22.02 36.74
N GLY A 318 -79.19 -22.17 38.04
CA GLY A 318 -79.06 -21.08 39.00
C GLY A 318 -77.77 -20.27 38.83
N TRP A 319 -76.67 -20.94 38.46
CA TRP A 319 -75.35 -20.33 38.32
C TRP A 319 -74.87 -20.35 36.87
N GLY A 320 -75.00 -19.22 36.18
CA GLY A 320 -74.39 -19.06 34.85
C GLY A 320 -72.88 -19.30 34.91
N ALA A 321 -72.31 -19.95 33.88
CA ALA A 321 -70.89 -20.32 33.84
C ALA A 321 -69.94 -19.13 34.11
N ALA A 322 -70.29 -17.93 33.63
CA ALA A 322 -69.50 -16.72 33.84
C ALA A 322 -69.46 -16.28 35.32
N THR A 323 -70.54 -16.47 36.07
CA THR A 323 -70.62 -16.13 37.50
C THR A 323 -69.81 -17.13 38.33
N MET A 324 -69.88 -18.42 37.99
CA MET A 324 -69.06 -19.47 38.62
C MET A 324 -67.56 -19.25 38.35
N GLU A 325 -67.21 -18.92 37.11
CA GLU A 325 -65.84 -18.58 36.73
C GLU A 325 -65.34 -17.36 37.53
N ALA A 326 -66.17 -16.31 37.71
CA ALA A 326 -65.77 -15.14 38.49
C ALA A 326 -65.54 -15.41 39.99
N ILE A 327 -66.31 -16.32 40.61
CA ILE A 327 -66.24 -16.62 42.05
C ILE A 327 -65.10 -17.61 42.36
N PHE A 328 -64.85 -18.57 41.47
CA PHE A 328 -63.92 -19.68 41.71
C PHE A 328 -62.61 -19.60 40.90
N ALA A 329 -62.47 -18.65 39.97
CA ALA A 329 -61.19 -18.37 39.32
C ALA A 329 -60.21 -17.74 40.32
N HIS A 330 -59.06 -18.39 40.51
CA HIS A 330 -57.92 -17.74 41.16
C HIS A 330 -56.98 -17.13 40.11
N SER A 331 -56.36 -16.01 40.47
CA SER A 331 -55.57 -15.19 39.56
C SER A 331 -54.44 -16.00 38.92
N ALA A 332 -54.29 -15.90 37.59
CA ALA A 332 -53.13 -16.48 36.93
C ALA A 332 -51.84 -15.91 37.54
N PRO A 333 -50.82 -16.75 37.83
CA PRO A 333 -49.53 -16.25 38.27
C PRO A 333 -48.87 -15.45 37.14
N THR A 334 -47.83 -14.70 37.49
CA THR A 334 -46.95 -14.02 36.54
C THR A 334 -45.57 -14.66 36.56
N VAL A 335 -44.86 -14.60 35.42
CA VAL A 335 -43.40 -14.79 35.34
C VAL A 335 -42.84 -13.43 34.93
N VAL A 336 -42.17 -12.74 35.85
CA VAL A 336 -41.81 -11.32 35.71
C VAL A 336 -40.41 -11.15 35.13
N SER A 337 -39.44 -11.92 35.63
CA SER A 337 -38.04 -11.78 35.23
C SER A 337 -37.27 -13.07 35.41
N PHE A 338 -36.05 -13.09 34.87
CA PHE A 338 -35.08 -14.15 35.07
C PHE A 338 -33.71 -13.57 35.45
N SER A 339 -32.84 -14.39 36.04
CA SER A 339 -31.47 -14.00 36.37
C SER A 339 -30.51 -15.19 36.29
N PRO A 340 -29.27 -14.99 35.78
CA PRO A 340 -28.74 -13.75 35.22
C PRO A 340 -29.22 -13.50 33.79
N ASP A 341 -29.50 -12.22 33.52
CA ASP A 341 -29.75 -11.65 32.20
C ASP A 341 -28.45 -10.95 31.76
N SER A 342 -27.79 -11.54 30.76
CA SER A 342 -26.35 -11.29 30.54
C SER A 342 -26.14 -10.22 29.48
N ALA A 343 -25.03 -9.48 29.58
CA ALA A 343 -24.66 -8.35 28.71
C ALA A 343 -25.64 -7.16 28.71
N VAL A 344 -26.89 -7.33 28.24
CA VAL A 344 -27.89 -6.25 28.12
C VAL A 344 -29.14 -6.59 28.91
N ALA A 345 -29.37 -5.89 30.02
CA ALA A 345 -30.55 -6.10 30.84
C ALA A 345 -31.86 -5.81 30.08
N GLY A 346 -32.78 -6.76 30.13
CA GLY A 346 -34.12 -6.71 29.56
C GLY A 346 -34.21 -7.21 28.11
N ASP A 347 -33.13 -7.67 27.50
CA ASP A 347 -33.17 -8.18 26.11
C ASP A 347 -33.65 -9.63 26.00
N GLY A 348 -33.69 -10.35 27.14
CA GLY A 348 -34.17 -11.72 27.19
C GLY A 348 -33.13 -12.75 26.77
N ILE A 349 -31.83 -12.44 26.81
CA ILE A 349 -30.75 -13.30 26.34
C ILE A 349 -29.74 -13.56 27.47
N THR A 350 -29.19 -14.77 27.53
CA THR A 350 -28.17 -15.09 28.54
C THR A 350 -27.13 -16.09 28.09
N ASN A 351 -25.90 -15.92 28.59
CA ASN A 351 -24.78 -16.82 28.36
C ASN A 351 -24.66 -17.95 29.39
N VAL A 352 -25.66 -18.12 30.25
CA VAL A 352 -25.71 -19.24 31.19
C VAL A 352 -26.83 -20.20 30.83
N ASN A 353 -26.58 -21.48 31.07
CA ASN A 353 -27.54 -22.55 30.79
C ASN A 353 -28.47 -22.87 31.96
N HIS A 354 -28.62 -21.96 32.93
CA HIS A 354 -29.56 -22.11 34.03
C HIS A 354 -29.93 -20.72 34.52
N VAL A 355 -31.21 -20.51 34.81
CA VAL A 355 -31.73 -19.20 35.21
C VAL A 355 -32.61 -19.35 36.44
N THR A 356 -32.72 -18.28 37.21
CA THR A 356 -33.70 -18.15 38.28
C THR A 356 -34.85 -17.30 37.79
N LEU A 357 -36.03 -17.90 37.66
CA LEU A 357 -37.27 -17.22 37.33
C LEU A 357 -37.87 -16.61 38.60
N THR A 358 -38.49 -15.45 38.47
CA THR A 358 -39.27 -14.83 39.54
C THR A 358 -40.63 -14.37 39.03
N GLY A 359 -41.60 -14.29 39.92
CA GLY A 359 -42.94 -13.84 39.58
C GLY A 359 -43.85 -13.72 40.79
N THR A 360 -45.13 -13.50 40.52
CA THR A 360 -46.16 -13.37 41.56
C THR A 360 -47.27 -14.41 41.41
N ALA A 361 -47.89 -14.80 42.52
CA ALA A 361 -49.08 -15.64 42.59
C ALA A 361 -49.83 -15.36 43.92
N ALA A 362 -51.01 -15.96 44.11
CA ALA A 362 -51.69 -15.88 45.40
C ALA A 362 -50.79 -16.43 46.53
N ALA A 363 -50.77 -15.76 47.68
CA ALA A 363 -49.90 -16.12 48.80
C ALA A 363 -50.14 -17.58 49.25
N GLY A 364 -49.05 -18.34 49.41
CA GLY A 364 -49.11 -19.75 49.78
C GLY A 364 -49.50 -20.72 48.65
N ALA A 365 -49.80 -20.24 47.44
CA ALA A 365 -50.10 -21.10 46.30
C ALA A 365 -48.87 -21.88 45.82
N THR A 366 -49.08 -23.11 45.36
CA THR A 366 -48.05 -23.90 44.67
C THR A 366 -47.99 -23.46 43.22
N VAL A 367 -46.86 -22.91 42.78
CA VAL A 367 -46.64 -22.46 41.41
C VAL A 367 -45.98 -23.59 40.61
N GLN A 368 -46.67 -24.12 39.61
CA GLN A 368 -46.13 -25.05 38.62
C GLN A 368 -45.47 -24.25 37.49
N VAL A 369 -44.20 -24.55 37.19
CA VAL A 369 -43.41 -23.82 36.17
C VAL A 369 -43.18 -24.73 34.97
N PHE A 370 -43.34 -24.18 33.77
CA PHE A 370 -43.25 -24.89 32.50
C PHE A 370 -42.25 -24.20 31.56
N ASP A 371 -41.56 -25.02 30.75
CA ASP A 371 -40.84 -24.58 29.55
C ASP A 371 -41.56 -25.17 28.33
N GLY A 372 -42.23 -24.31 27.57
CA GLY A 372 -43.23 -24.74 26.59
C GLY A 372 -44.34 -25.57 27.26
N ALA A 373 -44.54 -26.81 26.80
CA ALA A 373 -45.55 -27.72 27.37
C ALA A 373 -45.02 -28.59 28.53
N LYS A 374 -43.71 -28.61 28.78
CA LYS A 374 -43.09 -29.49 29.78
C LYS A 374 -43.03 -28.79 31.14
N GLN A 375 -43.61 -29.41 32.16
CA GLN A 375 -43.39 -28.95 33.53
C GLN A 375 -41.94 -29.22 33.94
N ILE A 376 -41.25 -28.17 34.39
CA ILE A 376 -39.84 -28.23 34.80
C ILE A 376 -39.67 -28.21 36.32
N GLY A 377 -40.71 -27.84 37.06
CA GLY A 377 -40.72 -27.93 38.52
C GLY A 377 -41.90 -27.25 39.18
N THR A 378 -41.78 -27.04 40.49
CA THR A 378 -42.74 -26.30 41.31
C THR A 378 -42.01 -25.36 42.28
N SER A 379 -42.69 -24.29 42.70
CA SER A 379 -42.28 -23.39 43.76
C SER A 379 -43.49 -23.01 44.62
N ILE A 380 -43.29 -22.31 45.73
CA ILE A 380 -44.37 -21.83 46.60
C ILE A 380 -44.28 -20.30 46.66
N ALA A 381 -45.40 -19.62 46.45
CA ALA A 381 -45.49 -18.18 46.66
C ALA A 381 -45.46 -17.83 48.16
N ASN A 382 -44.61 -16.88 48.54
CA ASN A 382 -44.48 -16.45 49.92
C ASN A 382 -45.72 -15.65 50.40
N ALA A 383 -45.71 -15.16 51.64
CA ALA A 383 -46.82 -14.39 52.21
C ALA A 383 -47.11 -13.07 51.47
N SER A 384 -46.14 -12.54 50.73
CA SER A 384 -46.28 -11.34 49.88
C SER A 384 -46.72 -11.68 48.45
N GLY A 385 -46.86 -12.98 48.12
CA GLY A 385 -47.23 -13.45 46.79
C GLY A 385 -46.06 -13.66 45.83
N ASP A 386 -44.82 -13.38 46.25
CA ASP A 386 -43.64 -13.57 45.39
C ASP A 386 -43.18 -15.03 45.38
N TRP A 387 -42.76 -15.51 44.22
CA TRP A 387 -42.14 -16.82 44.08
C TRP A 387 -40.85 -16.75 43.26
N SER A 388 -39.98 -17.73 43.47
CA SER A 388 -38.74 -17.89 42.71
C SER A 388 -38.50 -19.37 42.38
N PHE A 389 -37.95 -19.64 41.20
CA PHE A 389 -37.64 -20.98 40.73
C PHE A 389 -36.32 -21.01 39.96
N ALA A 390 -35.35 -21.78 40.44
CA ALA A 390 -34.10 -22.04 39.71
C ALA A 390 -34.31 -23.22 38.75
N THR A 391 -34.04 -23.00 37.46
CA THR A 391 -34.14 -24.05 36.45
C THR A 391 -33.00 -25.08 36.59
N GLY A 392 -33.23 -26.28 36.07
CA GLY A 392 -32.13 -27.18 35.71
C GLY A 392 -31.34 -26.63 34.51
N LYS A 393 -30.40 -27.45 34.02
CA LYS A 393 -29.65 -27.14 32.79
C LYS A 393 -30.59 -27.06 31.58
N LEU A 394 -30.55 -25.92 30.90
CA LEU A 394 -31.23 -25.61 29.65
C LEU A 394 -30.29 -25.89 28.47
N ALA A 395 -30.86 -26.14 27.30
CA ALA A 395 -30.11 -26.22 26.05
C ALA A 395 -29.97 -24.81 25.45
N ASP A 396 -29.08 -24.61 24.48
CA ASP A 396 -29.09 -23.36 23.73
C ASP A 396 -30.36 -23.29 22.86
N GLY A 397 -30.93 -22.09 22.77
CA GLY A 397 -32.16 -21.81 22.03
C GLY A 397 -33.15 -20.96 22.82
N SER A 398 -34.33 -20.76 22.22
CA SER A 398 -35.43 -20.02 22.84
C SER A 398 -36.25 -20.93 23.76
N HIS A 399 -36.46 -20.47 24.98
CA HIS A 399 -37.28 -21.07 26.02
C HIS A 399 -38.46 -20.16 26.33
N ALA A 400 -39.66 -20.73 26.47
CA ALA A 400 -40.88 -19.99 26.75
C ALA A 400 -41.41 -20.40 28.12
N PHE A 401 -41.04 -19.64 29.16
CA PHE A 401 -41.42 -19.95 30.53
C PHE A 401 -42.82 -19.47 30.83
N THR A 402 -43.66 -20.39 31.27
CA THR A 402 -45.01 -20.10 31.77
C THR A 402 -45.21 -20.70 33.15
N SER A 403 -46.24 -20.24 33.85
CA SER A 403 -46.60 -20.79 35.16
C SER A 403 -48.11 -20.94 35.34
N LYS A 404 -48.50 -21.85 36.23
CA LYS A 404 -49.86 -22.01 36.75
C LYS A 404 -49.80 -22.07 38.28
N ALA A 405 -50.77 -21.47 38.95
CA ALA A 405 -50.89 -21.58 40.40
C ALA A 405 -51.82 -22.76 40.74
N VAL A 406 -51.61 -23.35 41.89
CA VAL A 406 -52.51 -24.32 42.53
C VAL A 406 -52.77 -23.82 43.94
N ASN A 407 -54.03 -23.51 44.24
CA ASN A 407 -54.40 -23.03 45.58
C ASN A 407 -54.45 -24.21 46.58
N ALA A 408 -54.68 -23.92 47.86
CA ALA A 408 -54.74 -24.95 48.91
C ALA A 408 -55.88 -25.97 48.74
N ALA A 409 -56.93 -25.61 48.00
CA ALA A 409 -58.05 -26.49 47.67
C ALA A 409 -57.77 -27.38 46.43
N GLY A 410 -56.64 -27.19 45.74
CA GLY A 410 -56.27 -27.96 44.56
C GLY A 410 -56.69 -27.35 43.21
N ASN A 411 -57.34 -26.18 43.21
CA ASN A 411 -57.79 -25.53 41.98
C ASN A 411 -56.60 -24.98 41.19
N VAL A 412 -56.62 -25.09 39.86
CA VAL A 412 -55.52 -24.68 38.97
C VAL A 412 -55.90 -23.42 38.16
N SER A 413 -54.99 -22.45 38.06
CA SER A 413 -55.29 -21.16 37.39
C SER A 413 -55.27 -21.33 35.87
N ALA A 414 -55.70 -20.29 35.16
CA ALA A 414 -55.22 -20.04 33.81
C ALA A 414 -53.68 -19.94 33.75
N THR A 415 -53.09 -20.25 32.60
CA THR A 415 -51.65 -20.14 32.35
C THR A 415 -51.23 -18.66 32.31
N SER A 416 -50.06 -18.33 32.87
CA SER A 416 -49.46 -17.00 32.74
C SER A 416 -49.13 -16.64 31.28
N ALA A 417 -48.89 -15.35 31.01
CA ALA A 417 -48.14 -14.96 29.81
C ALA A 417 -46.74 -15.62 29.82
N ALA A 418 -46.20 -15.90 28.63
CA ALA A 418 -44.88 -16.50 28.49
C ALA A 418 -43.77 -15.45 28.64
N LEU A 419 -42.78 -15.73 29.48
CA LEU A 419 -41.49 -15.05 29.48
C LEU A 419 -40.54 -15.80 28.55
N THR A 420 -40.18 -15.17 27.43
CA THR A 420 -39.21 -15.74 26.49
C THR A 420 -37.79 -15.46 26.97
N VAL A 421 -36.97 -16.49 27.05
CA VAL A 421 -35.54 -16.40 27.37
C VAL A 421 -34.76 -17.16 26.31
N THR A 422 -33.75 -16.53 25.73
CA THR A 422 -32.82 -17.19 24.80
C THR A 422 -31.55 -17.53 25.53
N VAL A 423 -31.27 -18.82 25.66
CA VAL A 423 -30.00 -19.32 26.18
C VAL A 423 -29.04 -19.47 25.01
N ASP A 424 -27.89 -18.83 25.10
CA ASP A 424 -26.81 -18.97 24.12
C ASP A 424 -25.48 -19.04 24.86
N THR A 425 -24.94 -20.24 25.01
CA THR A 425 -23.66 -20.48 25.68
C THR A 425 -22.48 -20.63 24.71
N VAL A 426 -22.68 -20.37 23.41
CA VAL A 426 -21.69 -20.60 22.37
C VAL A 426 -20.97 -19.30 22.03
N ALA A 427 -19.70 -19.24 22.40
CA ALA A 427 -18.86 -18.11 22.00
C ALA A 427 -18.75 -17.97 20.47
N PRO A 428 -18.78 -16.74 19.94
CA PRO A 428 -18.56 -16.51 18.52
C PRO A 428 -17.15 -16.93 18.12
N SER A 429 -16.95 -17.22 16.83
CA SER A 429 -15.63 -17.44 16.26
C SER A 429 -14.69 -16.28 16.56
N ALA A 430 -13.40 -16.58 16.76
CA ALA A 430 -12.39 -15.54 16.96
C ALA A 430 -12.42 -14.54 15.80
N PRO A 431 -12.42 -13.23 16.08
CA PRO A 431 -12.37 -12.20 15.04
C PRO A 431 -10.99 -12.22 14.35
N THR A 432 -10.88 -11.43 13.28
CA THR A 432 -9.61 -11.11 12.63
C THR A 432 -9.28 -9.64 12.86
N VAL A 433 -7.98 -9.34 12.96
CA VAL A 433 -7.42 -8.00 12.73
C VAL A 433 -6.64 -8.11 11.43
N ALA A 434 -7.24 -7.64 10.32
CA ALA A 434 -6.78 -7.95 8.96
C ALA A 434 -5.70 -6.99 8.47
N SER A 435 -5.85 -5.70 8.76
CA SER A 435 -4.92 -4.66 8.33
C SER A 435 -5.02 -3.43 9.21
N PHE A 436 -4.11 -2.49 9.00
CA PHE A 436 -4.13 -1.17 9.60
C PHE A 436 -3.90 -0.10 8.52
N SER A 437 -4.25 1.15 8.81
CA SER A 437 -4.00 2.29 7.93
C SER A 437 -3.77 3.58 8.73
N PRO A 438 -2.81 4.44 8.34
CA PRO A 438 -1.91 4.26 7.20
C PRO A 438 -0.78 3.28 7.48
N ASP A 439 -0.48 2.43 6.49
CA ASP A 439 0.71 1.59 6.40
C ASP A 439 1.69 2.32 5.47
N SER A 440 2.72 2.93 6.05
CA SER A 440 3.50 3.97 5.37
C SER A 440 4.65 3.39 4.57
N ALA A 441 5.05 4.07 3.49
CA ALA A 441 6.13 3.69 2.57
C ALA A 441 5.93 2.35 1.83
N VAL A 442 5.90 1.21 2.52
CA VAL A 442 5.83 -0.13 1.93
C VAL A 442 4.58 -0.87 2.43
N ALA A 443 3.60 -1.08 1.55
CA ALA A 443 2.38 -1.79 1.92
C ALA A 443 2.65 -3.25 2.33
N GLY A 444 2.16 -3.62 3.51
CA GLY A 444 2.16 -4.95 4.08
C GLY A 444 3.41 -5.30 4.91
N ASP A 445 4.34 -4.37 5.12
CA ASP A 445 5.53 -4.62 5.94
C ASP A 445 5.28 -4.45 7.44
N GLY A 446 4.17 -3.81 7.80
CA GLY A 446 3.77 -3.61 9.20
C GLY A 446 4.42 -2.40 9.86
N ILE A 447 4.90 -1.42 9.11
CA ILE A 447 5.62 -0.25 9.64
C ILE A 447 4.90 1.04 9.26
N THR A 448 4.83 2.00 10.20
CA THR A 448 4.23 3.30 9.93
C THR A 448 4.92 4.44 10.63
N ASN A 449 4.93 5.60 9.97
CA ASN A 449 5.37 6.87 10.52
C ASN A 449 4.24 7.70 11.15
N VAL A 450 3.08 7.10 11.37
CA VAL A 450 1.94 7.75 12.01
C VAL A 450 1.64 7.07 13.35
N ASN A 451 1.55 7.87 14.40
CA ASN A 451 1.29 7.38 15.76
C ASN A 451 -0.19 7.15 16.06
N HIS A 452 -1.04 7.04 15.06
CA HIS A 452 -2.46 6.69 15.21
C HIS A 452 -2.89 5.95 13.95
N VAL A 453 -3.43 4.75 14.14
CA VAL A 453 -3.79 3.85 13.03
C VAL A 453 -5.24 3.44 13.14
N THR A 454 -5.85 3.14 12.01
CA THR A 454 -7.17 2.53 11.93
C THR A 454 -7.00 1.05 11.64
N LEU A 455 -7.36 0.22 12.61
CA LEU A 455 -7.39 -1.24 12.49
C LEU A 455 -8.69 -1.65 11.82
N THR A 456 -8.63 -2.59 10.87
CA THR A 456 -9.83 -3.17 10.27
C THR A 456 -9.79 -4.68 10.36
N GLY A 457 -10.96 -5.31 10.40
CA GLY A 457 -11.04 -6.76 10.52
C GLY A 457 -12.46 -7.29 10.36
N THR A 458 -12.62 -8.57 10.66
CA THR A 458 -13.92 -9.26 10.62
C THR A 458 -14.27 -9.91 11.95
N ALA A 459 -15.56 -10.01 12.25
CA ALA A 459 -16.14 -10.72 13.38
C ALA A 459 -17.56 -11.19 13.02
N ALA A 460 -18.22 -11.93 13.91
CA ALA A 460 -19.64 -12.23 13.74
C ALA A 460 -20.46 -10.93 13.62
N ALA A 461 -21.43 -10.89 12.71
CA ALA A 461 -22.24 -9.70 12.44
C ALA A 461 -22.97 -9.23 13.71
N GLY A 462 -22.94 -7.93 14.00
CA GLY A 462 -23.54 -7.35 15.20
C GLY A 462 -22.74 -7.56 16.49
N ALA A 463 -21.67 -8.36 16.48
CA ALA A 463 -20.85 -8.60 17.68
C ALA A 463 -20.07 -7.34 18.08
N THR A 464 -19.90 -7.17 19.39
CA THR A 464 -19.00 -6.16 19.96
C THR A 464 -17.58 -6.69 19.91
N VAL A 465 -16.69 -6.00 19.22
CA VAL A 465 -15.28 -6.34 19.08
C VAL A 465 -14.47 -5.55 20.10
N GLN A 466 -13.90 -6.23 21.09
CA GLN A 466 -12.92 -5.68 22.02
C GLN A 466 -11.53 -5.72 21.37
N VAL A 467 -10.84 -4.59 21.34
CA VAL A 467 -9.52 -4.45 20.70
C VAL A 467 -8.45 -4.25 21.78
N PHE A 468 -7.33 -4.96 21.64
CA PHE A 468 -6.23 -4.99 22.59
C PHE A 468 -4.91 -4.64 21.91
N ASP A 469 -4.03 -3.97 22.65
CA ASP A 469 -2.60 -3.87 22.34
C ASP A 469 -1.83 -4.62 23.43
N GLY A 470 -1.22 -5.75 23.06
CA GLY A 470 -0.72 -6.73 24.03
C GLY A 470 -1.85 -7.23 24.94
N ALA A 471 -1.69 -7.06 26.26
CA ALA A 471 -2.70 -7.46 27.24
C ALA A 471 -3.73 -6.36 27.58
N LYS A 472 -3.51 -5.12 27.13
CA LYS A 472 -4.34 -3.97 27.49
C LYS A 472 -5.46 -3.78 26.48
N GLN A 473 -6.71 -3.75 26.94
CA GLN A 473 -7.83 -3.33 26.09
C GLN A 473 -7.70 -1.83 25.78
N ILE A 474 -7.69 -1.47 24.50
CA ILE A 474 -7.56 -0.08 24.04
C ILE A 474 -8.89 0.51 23.56
N GLY A 475 -9.90 -0.34 23.34
CA GLY A 475 -11.26 0.11 23.05
C GLY A 475 -12.18 -1.00 22.54
N THR A 476 -13.31 -0.59 21.99
CA THR A 476 -14.33 -1.47 21.41
C THR A 476 -14.85 -0.91 20.09
N SER A 477 -15.26 -1.78 19.19
CA SER A 477 -16.00 -1.49 17.96
C SER A 477 -17.19 -2.44 17.84
N THR A 478 -18.11 -2.21 16.91
CA THR A 478 -19.16 -3.17 16.55
C THR A 478 -18.93 -3.64 15.12
N ALA A 479 -19.11 -4.94 14.87
CA ALA A 479 -19.10 -5.48 13.52
C ALA A 479 -20.44 -5.20 12.83
N ASN A 480 -20.39 -4.68 11.60
CA ASN A 480 -21.59 -4.38 10.82
C ASN A 480 -22.30 -5.67 10.36
N ALA A 481 -23.40 -5.52 9.61
CA ALA A 481 -24.19 -6.65 9.10
C ALA A 481 -23.40 -7.63 8.21
N ASN A 482 -22.29 -7.16 7.60
CA ASN A 482 -21.39 -7.99 6.80
C ASN A 482 -20.23 -8.57 7.62
N GLY A 483 -20.20 -8.36 8.94
CA GLY A 483 -19.16 -8.79 9.84
C GLY A 483 -17.89 -7.93 9.83
N ALA A 484 -17.86 -6.80 9.10
CA ALA A 484 -16.68 -5.93 9.06
C ALA A 484 -16.70 -4.92 10.23
N TRP A 485 -15.54 -4.67 10.83
CA TRP A 485 -15.36 -3.67 11.90
C TRP A 485 -14.13 -2.80 11.65
N SER A 486 -14.10 -1.61 12.25
CA SER A 486 -13.01 -0.64 12.15
C SER A 486 -12.81 0.05 13.49
N PHE A 487 -11.56 0.21 13.93
CA PHE A 487 -11.20 0.86 15.17
C PHE A 487 -10.02 1.81 14.97
N ALA A 488 -10.22 3.10 15.25
CA ALA A 488 -9.14 4.07 15.29
C ALA A 488 -8.46 4.06 16.66
N THR A 489 -7.15 3.85 16.70
CA THR A 489 -6.39 3.91 17.94
C THR A 489 -6.28 5.33 18.46
N SER A 490 -6.08 5.47 19.77
CA SER A 490 -5.48 6.69 20.31
C SER A 490 -3.99 6.78 19.93
N THR A 491 -3.32 7.85 20.34
CA THR A 491 -1.89 8.03 20.09
C THR A 491 -1.07 6.88 20.68
N LEU A 492 -0.32 6.22 19.81
CA LEU A 492 0.63 5.16 20.10
C LEU A 492 2.02 5.75 20.36
N VAL A 493 2.85 5.02 21.09
CA VAL A 493 4.26 5.35 21.29
C VAL A 493 5.09 4.68 20.20
N ASP A 494 6.29 5.17 19.92
CA ASP A 494 7.17 4.46 19.00
C ASP A 494 7.58 3.08 19.55
N GLY A 495 7.62 2.09 18.68
CA GLY A 495 7.91 0.69 18.99
C GLY A 495 6.93 -0.30 18.39
N ASN A 496 7.06 -1.56 18.79
CA ASN A 496 6.21 -2.65 18.31
C ASN A 496 4.92 -2.75 19.13
N HIS A 497 3.79 -2.78 18.43
CA HIS A 497 2.45 -3.02 18.93
C HIS A 497 1.93 -4.35 18.42
N ALA A 498 1.19 -5.07 19.26
CA ALA A 498 0.63 -6.37 18.93
C ALA A 498 -0.89 -6.32 19.11
N PHE A 499 -1.59 -5.96 18.03
CA PHE A 499 -3.03 -5.78 18.05
C PHE A 499 -3.76 -7.12 17.96
N THR A 500 -4.60 -7.40 18.95
CA THR A 500 -5.52 -8.53 18.92
C THR A 500 -6.95 -8.05 19.14
N SER A 501 -7.93 -8.87 18.78
CA SER A 501 -9.32 -8.61 19.09
C SER A 501 -10.04 -9.84 19.62
N LYS A 502 -11.11 -9.61 20.39
CA LYS A 502 -12.08 -10.62 20.84
C LYS A 502 -13.47 -10.14 20.47
N ALA A 503 -14.36 -11.05 20.06
CA ALA A 503 -15.75 -10.75 19.79
C ALA A 503 -16.60 -11.14 20.99
N VAL A 504 -17.60 -10.31 21.29
CA VAL A 504 -18.64 -10.53 22.30
C VAL A 504 -19.97 -10.52 21.58
N ASP A 505 -20.73 -11.60 21.67
CA ASP A 505 -22.08 -11.68 21.08
C ASP A 505 -23.13 -10.98 21.96
N ALA A 506 -24.41 -11.09 21.58
CA ALA A 506 -25.52 -10.48 22.32
C ALA A 506 -25.74 -11.11 23.70
N ALA A 507 -25.48 -12.42 23.86
CA ALA A 507 -25.59 -13.12 25.14
C ALA A 507 -24.43 -12.79 26.10
N GLY A 508 -23.35 -12.20 25.58
CA GLY A 508 -22.15 -11.87 26.35
C GLY A 508 -21.09 -12.97 26.33
N ASN A 509 -21.17 -13.97 25.43
CA ASN A 509 -20.08 -14.93 25.26
C ASN A 509 -18.88 -14.25 24.60
N VAL A 510 -17.68 -14.56 25.09
CA VAL A 510 -16.43 -13.96 24.59
C VAL A 510 -15.65 -14.98 23.78
N SER A 511 -15.29 -14.63 22.55
CA SER A 511 -14.46 -15.49 21.69
C SER A 511 -13.03 -15.67 22.21
N ALA A 512 -12.32 -16.65 21.63
CA ALA A 512 -10.86 -16.63 21.67
C ALA A 512 -10.30 -15.36 21.00
N ALA A 513 -9.08 -14.96 21.38
CA ALA A 513 -8.41 -13.82 20.75
C ALA A 513 -8.02 -14.13 19.29
N SER A 514 -8.05 -13.11 18.44
CA SER A 514 -7.52 -13.16 17.09
C SER A 514 -6.02 -13.49 17.09
N LYS A 515 -5.49 -13.86 15.93
CA LYS A 515 -4.04 -13.73 15.69
C LYS A 515 -3.63 -12.26 15.83
N ALA A 516 -2.43 -12.02 16.35
CA ALA A 516 -1.91 -10.67 16.52
C ALA A 516 -1.48 -10.08 15.16
N LEU A 517 -1.93 -8.86 14.88
CA LEU A 517 -1.36 -8.00 13.84
C LEU A 517 -0.24 -7.19 14.50
N THR A 518 1.00 -7.40 14.03
CA THR A 518 2.15 -6.62 14.53
C THR A 518 2.27 -5.34 13.73
N VAL A 519 2.38 -4.21 14.42
CA VAL A 519 2.59 -2.89 13.81
C VAL A 519 3.75 -2.22 14.51
N THR A 520 4.72 -1.72 13.77
CA THR A 520 5.83 -0.92 14.28
C THR A 520 5.54 0.54 14.00
N VAL A 521 5.37 1.33 15.05
CA VAL A 521 5.25 2.79 14.94
C VAL A 521 6.65 3.37 15.08
N ASP A 522 7.09 4.15 14.11
CA ASP A 522 8.35 4.87 14.13
C ASP A 522 8.16 6.25 13.54
N THR A 523 8.08 7.27 14.40
CA THR A 523 7.84 8.66 13.98
C THR A 523 9.13 9.49 13.91
N VAL A 524 10.30 8.86 14.10
CA VAL A 524 11.57 9.55 14.21
C VAL A 524 12.31 9.52 12.88
N ALA A 525 12.46 10.70 12.27
CA ALA A 525 13.26 10.83 11.06
C ALA A 525 14.74 10.46 11.27
N PRO A 526 15.38 9.81 10.27
CA PRO A 526 16.80 9.53 10.33
C PRO A 526 17.61 10.83 10.33
N SER A 527 18.86 10.74 10.79
CA SER A 527 19.81 11.85 10.68
C SER A 527 20.01 12.26 9.21
N ALA A 528 20.25 13.56 8.97
CA ALA A 528 20.53 14.07 7.63
C ALA A 528 21.73 13.31 7.02
N PRO A 529 21.64 12.85 5.77
CA PRO A 529 22.76 12.20 5.09
C PRO A 529 23.88 13.21 4.80
N THR A 530 24.97 12.71 4.24
CA THR A 530 26.05 13.53 3.67
C THR A 530 26.17 13.24 2.18
N VAL A 531 26.54 14.24 1.38
CA VAL A 531 27.14 14.08 0.05
C VAL A 531 28.61 14.44 0.23
N ALA A 532 29.49 13.44 0.28
CA ALA A 532 30.87 13.61 0.72
C ALA A 532 31.83 13.98 -0.43
N SER A 533 31.66 13.37 -1.59
CA SER A 533 32.50 13.61 -2.75
C SER A 533 31.79 13.21 -4.04
N PHE A 534 32.41 13.53 -5.18
CA PHE A 534 31.99 13.09 -6.50
C PHE A 534 33.20 12.52 -7.27
N SER A 535 32.93 11.74 -8.31
CA SER A 535 33.97 11.19 -9.20
C SER A 535 33.45 11.05 -10.64
N PRO A 536 34.24 11.37 -11.67
CA PRO A 536 35.61 11.88 -11.57
C PRO A 536 35.65 13.36 -11.16
N ASP A 537 36.60 13.69 -10.31
CA ASP A 537 37.02 15.05 -9.93
C ASP A 537 38.31 15.33 -10.70
N SER A 538 38.21 16.17 -11.74
CA SER A 538 39.18 16.19 -12.84
C SER A 538 40.24 17.26 -12.61
N ALA A 539 41.46 17.05 -13.12
CA ALA A 539 42.63 17.92 -12.95
C ALA A 539 43.11 18.15 -11.51
N VAL A 540 42.34 18.84 -10.65
CA VAL A 540 42.72 19.22 -9.29
C VAL A 540 41.74 18.64 -8.27
N ALA A 541 42.18 17.64 -7.50
CA ALA A 541 41.33 17.01 -6.50
C ALA A 541 40.85 18.00 -5.42
N GLY A 542 39.54 18.05 -5.20
CA GLY A 542 38.86 18.79 -4.16
C GLY A 542 38.51 20.24 -4.51
N ASP A 543 38.76 20.70 -5.73
CA ASP A 543 38.38 22.06 -6.16
C ASP A 543 36.90 22.17 -6.57
N GLY A 544 36.24 21.04 -6.79
CA GLY A 544 34.82 20.97 -7.13
C GLY A 544 34.54 21.09 -8.63
N ILE A 545 35.53 20.92 -9.51
CA ILE A 545 35.39 21.14 -10.95
C ILE A 545 35.64 19.82 -11.71
N THR A 546 34.88 19.59 -12.79
CA THR A 546 35.11 18.39 -13.62
C THR A 546 34.77 18.59 -15.09
N ASN A 547 35.56 17.94 -15.95
CA ASN A 547 35.30 17.80 -17.38
C ASN A 547 34.37 16.64 -17.74
N ALA A 548 33.81 15.94 -16.74
CA ALA A 548 32.85 14.88 -16.97
C ALA A 548 31.41 15.37 -16.74
N ASN A 549 30.56 15.23 -17.76
CA ASN A 549 29.13 15.51 -17.63
C ASN A 549 28.33 14.39 -16.93
N ARG A 550 28.99 13.38 -16.37
CA ARG A 550 28.38 12.33 -15.54
C ARG A 550 29.31 12.06 -14.38
N VAL A 551 28.78 12.22 -13.16
CA VAL A 551 29.54 12.02 -11.93
C VAL A 551 28.86 10.97 -11.06
N THR A 552 29.65 10.30 -10.24
CA THR A 552 29.17 9.43 -9.17
C THR A 552 29.34 10.16 -7.86
N LEU A 553 28.23 10.48 -7.21
CA LEU A 553 28.19 11.04 -5.87
C LEU A 553 28.37 9.91 -4.85
N THR A 554 29.17 10.15 -3.82
CA THR A 554 29.27 9.24 -2.68
C THR A 554 28.96 9.96 -1.39
N GLY A 555 28.41 9.24 -0.42
CA GLY A 555 27.99 9.84 0.84
C GLY A 555 27.66 8.82 1.90
N THR A 556 27.18 9.33 3.04
CA THR A 556 26.70 8.49 4.15
C THR A 556 25.25 8.80 4.51
N ALA A 557 24.54 7.81 5.04
CA ALA A 557 23.19 7.92 5.60
C ALA A 557 22.99 6.79 6.63
N ALA A 558 21.84 6.77 7.32
CA ALA A 558 21.48 5.63 8.16
C ALA A 558 21.47 4.33 7.33
N ALA A 559 22.02 3.24 7.88
CA ALA A 559 22.13 1.97 7.17
C ALA A 559 20.74 1.45 6.74
N GLY A 560 20.62 1.01 5.48
CA GLY A 560 19.36 0.56 4.90
C GLY A 560 18.40 1.67 4.47
N ALA A 561 18.67 2.94 4.78
CA ALA A 561 17.82 4.05 4.38
C ALA A 561 17.87 4.29 2.86
N THR A 562 16.73 4.68 2.29
CA THR A 562 16.64 5.17 0.92
C THR A 562 17.10 6.61 0.87
N VAL A 563 18.18 6.88 0.15
CA VAL A 563 18.73 8.22 -0.05
C VAL A 563 18.13 8.83 -1.31
N GLN A 564 17.33 9.88 -1.16
CA GLN A 564 16.88 10.74 -2.25
C GLN A 564 17.96 11.76 -2.58
N VAL A 565 18.35 11.87 -3.84
CA VAL A 565 19.42 12.78 -4.29
C VAL A 565 18.81 13.89 -5.14
N PHE A 566 19.24 15.12 -4.90
CA PHE A 566 18.72 16.33 -5.53
C PHE A 566 19.84 17.15 -6.17
N ASP A 567 19.53 17.80 -7.29
CA ASP A 567 20.32 18.90 -7.86
C ASP A 567 19.47 20.18 -7.76
N GLY A 568 19.90 21.10 -6.89
CA GLY A 568 19.05 22.20 -6.44
C GLY A 568 17.77 21.67 -5.79
N ALA A 569 16.60 22.07 -6.30
CA ALA A 569 15.30 21.62 -5.80
C ALA A 569 14.78 20.34 -6.49
N LYS A 570 15.41 19.88 -7.58
CA LYS A 570 14.93 18.75 -8.38
C LYS A 570 15.51 17.44 -7.86
N GLN A 571 14.66 16.47 -7.53
CA GLN A 571 15.12 15.11 -7.27
C GLN A 571 15.62 14.47 -8.58
N ILE A 572 16.87 14.02 -8.59
CA ILE A 572 17.51 13.41 -9.75
C ILE A 572 17.58 11.89 -9.66
N GLY A 573 17.34 11.32 -8.46
CA GLY A 573 17.18 9.88 -8.30
C GLY A 573 17.21 9.43 -6.84
N THR A 574 17.38 8.12 -6.64
CA THR A 574 17.50 7.50 -5.33
C THR A 574 18.64 6.48 -5.30
N SER A 575 19.16 6.21 -4.10
CA SER A 575 20.11 5.15 -3.81
C SER A 575 19.77 4.51 -2.46
N ILE A 576 20.36 3.38 -2.10
CA ILE A 576 20.18 2.73 -0.79
C ILE A 576 21.53 2.74 -0.07
N ALA A 577 21.54 3.21 1.18
CA ALA A 577 22.72 3.10 2.02
C ALA A 577 22.92 1.65 2.44
N ASN A 578 24.12 1.11 2.22
CA ASN A 578 24.43 -0.26 2.62
C ASN A 578 24.51 -0.43 4.15
N ALA A 579 24.83 -1.64 4.60
CA ALA A 579 24.93 -1.96 6.04
C ALA A 579 25.95 -1.09 6.82
N ASN A 580 26.93 -0.50 6.12
CA ASN A 580 27.91 0.41 6.71
C ASN A 580 27.48 1.89 6.63
N GLY A 581 26.26 2.17 6.15
CA GLY A 581 25.73 3.52 5.98
C GLY A 581 26.30 4.28 4.78
N THR A 582 27.01 3.62 3.86
CA THR A 582 27.56 4.27 2.65
C THR A 582 26.62 4.10 1.46
N TRP A 583 26.48 5.15 0.64
CA TRP A 583 25.70 5.12 -0.59
C TRP A 583 26.48 5.75 -1.75
N ASN A 584 26.14 5.33 -2.97
CA ASN A 584 26.64 5.92 -4.21
C ASN A 584 25.49 6.19 -5.19
N PHE A 585 25.60 7.24 -6.01
CA PHE A 585 24.61 7.58 -7.01
C PHE A 585 25.30 8.13 -8.27
N ALA A 586 25.13 7.45 -9.40
CA ALA A 586 25.60 7.92 -10.69
C ALA A 586 24.54 8.87 -11.30
N THR A 587 24.94 10.10 -11.63
CA THR A 587 24.04 11.06 -12.26
C THR A 587 23.75 10.67 -13.71
N SER A 588 22.61 11.13 -14.23
CA SER A 588 22.44 11.30 -15.67
C SER A 588 23.40 12.37 -16.21
N THR A 589 23.41 12.57 -17.54
CA THR A 589 24.15 13.69 -18.15
C THR A 589 23.72 15.03 -17.54
N LEU A 590 24.69 15.77 -17.03
CA LEU A 590 24.59 17.12 -16.50
C LEU A 590 24.91 18.13 -17.61
N VAL A 591 24.40 19.34 -17.48
CA VAL A 591 24.76 20.46 -18.36
C VAL A 591 26.00 21.16 -17.80
N ASP A 592 26.71 21.94 -18.61
CA ASP A 592 27.79 22.77 -18.07
C ASP A 592 27.24 23.84 -17.12
N GLY A 593 27.98 24.12 -16.04
CA GLY A 593 27.63 25.08 -15.01
C GLY A 593 27.69 24.50 -13.59
N ASN A 594 27.20 25.27 -12.62
CA ASN A 594 27.21 24.89 -11.21
C ASN A 594 26.00 24.04 -10.84
N HIS A 595 26.28 22.90 -10.23
CA HIS A 595 25.31 21.98 -9.64
C HIS A 595 25.45 21.99 -8.12
N ALA A 596 24.33 21.91 -7.41
CA ALA A 596 24.30 21.90 -5.95
C ALA A 596 23.62 20.62 -5.47
N PHE A 597 24.43 19.59 -5.24
CA PHE A 597 23.93 18.27 -4.87
C PHE A 597 23.61 18.21 -3.39
N THR A 598 22.36 17.89 -3.08
CA THR A 598 21.91 17.59 -1.71
C THR A 598 21.28 16.21 -1.67
N SER A 599 21.09 15.68 -0.49
CA SER A 599 20.46 14.39 -0.26
C SER A 599 19.56 14.42 0.97
N LYS A 600 18.52 13.59 0.97
CA LYS A 600 17.66 13.30 2.13
C LYS A 600 17.59 11.78 2.32
N ALA A 601 17.56 11.33 3.56
CA ALA A 601 17.38 9.91 3.87
C ALA A 601 15.91 9.65 4.23
N VAL A 602 15.38 8.53 3.75
CA VAL A 602 14.06 8.00 4.07
C VAL A 602 14.25 6.65 4.74
N ASP A 603 13.77 6.49 5.96
CA ASP A 603 13.83 5.21 6.67
C ASP A 603 12.73 4.23 6.19
N ALA A 604 12.64 3.06 6.84
CA ALA A 604 11.65 2.04 6.49
C ALA A 604 10.20 2.49 6.76
N ALA A 605 9.97 3.30 7.80
CA ALA A 605 8.64 3.83 8.14
C ALA A 605 8.21 4.98 7.21
N GLY A 606 9.12 5.49 6.38
CA GLY A 606 8.89 6.60 5.48
C GLY A 606 9.14 7.97 6.09
N ASN A 607 9.79 8.07 7.25
CA ASN A 607 10.22 9.35 7.78
C ASN A 607 11.34 9.93 6.92
N VAL A 608 11.28 11.23 6.64
CA VAL A 608 12.24 11.93 5.78
C VAL A 608 13.12 12.84 6.63
N SER A 609 14.45 12.68 6.49
CA SER A 609 15.42 13.52 7.18
C SER A 609 15.40 14.98 6.69
N ALA A 610 16.07 15.86 7.44
CA ALA A 610 16.55 17.12 6.88
C ALA A 610 17.50 16.88 5.69
N ALA A 611 17.63 17.87 4.80
CA ALA A 611 18.58 17.81 3.70
C ALA A 611 20.03 17.91 4.19
N SER A 612 20.93 17.21 3.51
CA SER A 612 22.37 17.35 3.69
C SER A 612 22.86 18.75 3.32
N LYS A 613 24.09 19.09 3.74
CA LYS A 613 24.79 20.26 3.19
C LYS A 613 25.05 20.03 1.70
N ALA A 614 24.88 21.08 0.90
CA ALA A 614 25.10 21.00 -0.54
C ALA A 614 26.58 20.77 -0.87
N LEU A 615 26.85 19.79 -1.73
CA LEU A 615 28.13 19.65 -2.44
C LEU A 615 28.00 20.39 -3.77
N THR A 616 28.79 21.46 -3.93
CA THR A 616 28.83 22.21 -5.19
C THR A 616 29.80 21.55 -6.16
N VAL A 617 29.35 21.32 -7.39
CA VAL A 617 30.16 20.77 -8.47
C VAL A 617 29.97 21.64 -9.71
N THR A 618 31.05 22.10 -10.31
CA THR A 618 31.03 22.80 -11.59
C THR A 618 31.38 21.80 -12.70
N VAL A 619 30.41 21.53 -13.58
CA VAL A 619 30.65 20.75 -14.79
C VAL A 619 31.08 21.71 -15.89
N ASP A 620 32.22 21.45 -16.51
CA ASP A 620 32.72 22.22 -17.65
C ASP A 620 33.34 21.24 -18.65
N THR A 621 32.59 20.92 -19.70
CA THR A 621 33.03 20.01 -20.76
C THR A 621 33.63 20.72 -21.98
N VAL A 622 33.82 22.05 -21.91
CA VAL A 622 34.24 22.87 -23.04
C VAL A 622 35.74 23.09 -23.03
N ALA A 623 36.43 22.59 -24.06
CA ALA A 623 37.85 22.86 -24.24
C ALA A 623 38.16 24.36 -24.43
N PRO A 624 39.25 24.88 -23.85
CA PRO A 624 39.70 26.22 -24.13
C PRO A 624 40.16 26.35 -25.59
N SER A 625 40.18 27.58 -26.12
CA SER A 625 40.75 27.86 -27.44
C SER A 625 42.24 27.48 -27.49
N ALA A 626 42.73 27.08 -28.67
CA ALA A 626 44.16 26.82 -28.86
C ALA A 626 44.99 28.05 -28.45
N PRO A 627 46.10 27.88 -27.70
CA PRO A 627 47.01 28.98 -27.43
C PRO A 627 47.66 29.50 -28.70
N THR A 628 48.27 30.67 -28.61
CA THR A 628 49.20 31.19 -29.61
C THR A 628 50.59 31.33 -29.01
N VAL A 629 51.62 31.12 -29.82
CA VAL A 629 52.98 31.61 -29.56
C VAL A 629 53.14 32.87 -30.39
N ALA A 630 53.35 34.01 -29.74
CA ALA A 630 53.35 35.33 -30.37
C ALA A 630 54.76 35.87 -30.62
N SER A 631 55.72 35.58 -29.74
CA SER A 631 57.10 36.04 -29.87
C SER A 631 58.07 35.22 -29.00
N PHE A 632 59.37 35.44 -29.20
CA PHE A 632 60.45 34.90 -28.39
C PHE A 632 61.42 36.02 -27.96
N SER A 633 62.18 35.80 -26.90
CA SER A 633 63.22 36.73 -26.43
C SER A 633 64.38 36.01 -25.73
N PRO A 634 65.65 36.38 -25.97
CA PRO A 634 66.09 37.47 -26.84
C PRO A 634 65.98 37.11 -28.32
N ASP A 635 65.51 38.08 -29.09
CA ASP A 635 65.50 38.09 -30.55
C ASP A 635 66.75 38.86 -31.01
N SER A 636 67.75 38.13 -31.52
CA SER A 636 69.07 38.69 -31.82
C SER A 636 69.25 38.83 -33.32
N GLY A 637 69.82 39.95 -33.77
CA GLY A 637 69.93 40.20 -35.20
C GLY A 637 68.72 40.99 -35.70
N ALA A 638 68.04 40.52 -36.74
CA ALA A 638 66.91 41.23 -37.33
C ALA A 638 65.61 40.89 -36.59
N ALA A 639 64.98 41.89 -35.99
CA ALA A 639 63.77 41.66 -35.22
C ALA A 639 62.65 41.00 -36.05
N GLY A 640 62.10 39.89 -35.56
CA GLY A 640 60.98 39.16 -36.15
C GLY A 640 61.35 38.23 -37.32
N ASP A 641 62.63 37.96 -37.55
CA ASP A 641 63.09 37.01 -38.59
C ASP A 641 62.95 35.53 -38.17
N GLY A 642 62.66 35.26 -36.90
CA GLY A 642 62.57 33.89 -36.37
C GLY A 642 63.95 33.24 -36.15
N ILE A 643 65.02 34.04 -35.99
CA ILE A 643 66.39 33.57 -35.80
C ILE A 643 66.97 34.18 -34.52
N THR A 644 67.75 33.41 -33.77
CA THR A 644 68.49 33.93 -32.62
C THR A 644 69.83 33.24 -32.43
N ASN A 645 70.82 33.95 -31.88
CA ASN A 645 72.07 33.37 -31.41
C ASN A 645 72.00 32.98 -29.93
N ALA A 646 70.88 33.23 -29.25
CA ALA A 646 70.66 32.76 -27.90
C ALA A 646 70.14 31.32 -27.91
N ASN A 647 70.89 30.42 -27.27
CA ASN A 647 70.46 29.04 -27.05
C ASN A 647 69.48 28.88 -25.86
N HIS A 648 68.99 29.98 -25.31
CA HIS A 648 67.91 30.04 -24.33
C HIS A 648 66.96 31.17 -24.72
N VAL A 649 65.69 30.84 -24.95
CA VAL A 649 64.68 31.84 -25.31
C VAL A 649 63.49 31.76 -24.38
N THR A 650 62.78 32.88 -24.28
CA THR A 650 61.50 33.01 -23.59
C THR A 650 60.42 33.18 -24.63
N LEU A 651 59.58 32.17 -24.79
CA LEU A 651 58.39 32.23 -25.63
C LEU A 651 57.30 32.99 -24.88
N THR A 652 56.57 33.86 -25.56
CA THR A 652 55.38 34.52 -25.01
C THR A 652 54.19 34.36 -25.95
N GLY A 653 52.99 34.34 -25.39
CA GLY A 653 51.79 34.02 -26.16
C GLY A 653 50.49 34.29 -25.42
N MET A 654 49.37 33.96 -26.06
CA MET A 654 48.03 34.08 -25.48
C MET A 654 47.38 32.72 -25.29
N ALA A 655 46.59 32.55 -24.23
CA ALA A 655 45.72 31.41 -23.98
C ALA A 655 44.52 31.88 -23.13
N ALA A 656 43.56 30.99 -22.87
CA ALA A 656 42.48 31.29 -21.92
C ALA A 656 43.06 31.65 -20.54
N ALA A 657 42.54 32.70 -19.91
CA ALA A 657 43.05 33.18 -18.62
C ALA A 657 43.01 32.07 -17.55
N GLY A 658 44.11 31.89 -16.82
CA GLY A 658 44.26 30.83 -15.82
C GLY A 658 44.54 29.43 -16.38
N ALA A 659 44.50 29.22 -17.71
CA ALA A 659 44.80 27.93 -18.31
C ALA A 659 46.29 27.57 -18.19
N THR A 660 46.58 26.30 -18.00
CA THR A 660 47.92 25.73 -18.08
C THR A 660 48.29 25.49 -19.53
N VAL A 661 49.27 26.21 -20.04
CA VAL A 661 49.83 26.06 -21.39
C VAL A 661 50.99 25.07 -21.36
N GLN A 662 50.82 23.93 -22.02
CA GLN A 662 51.88 22.98 -22.32
C GLN A 662 52.61 23.40 -23.59
N VAL A 663 53.93 23.48 -23.56
CA VAL A 663 54.77 23.89 -24.69
C VAL A 663 55.57 22.69 -25.20
N PHE A 664 55.64 22.54 -26.51
CA PHE A 664 56.29 21.44 -27.22
C PHE A 664 57.31 21.98 -28.22
N ASP A 665 58.39 21.23 -28.43
CA ASP A 665 59.35 21.40 -29.53
C ASP A 665 59.28 20.13 -30.39
N GLY A 666 58.75 20.25 -31.60
CA GLY A 666 58.25 19.12 -32.37
C GLY A 666 57.22 18.31 -31.55
N ALA A 667 57.46 17.00 -31.39
CA ALA A 667 56.58 16.12 -30.62
C ALA A 667 56.88 16.10 -29.10
N LYS A 668 57.97 16.70 -28.64
CA LYS A 668 58.43 16.61 -27.25
C LYS A 668 57.87 17.76 -26.42
N GLN A 669 57.16 17.46 -25.33
CA GLN A 669 56.81 18.48 -24.34
C GLN A 669 58.07 18.96 -23.62
N ILE A 670 58.32 20.26 -23.67
CA ILE A 670 59.51 20.88 -23.07
C ILE A 670 59.20 21.61 -21.76
N GLY A 671 57.92 21.90 -21.50
CA GLY A 671 57.48 22.41 -20.19
C GLY A 671 56.06 22.92 -20.19
N THR A 672 55.73 23.68 -19.15
CA THR A 672 54.40 24.26 -18.93
C THR A 672 54.51 25.69 -18.39
N SER A 673 53.56 26.55 -18.73
CA SER A 673 53.34 27.87 -18.15
C SER A 673 51.86 28.03 -17.79
N THR A 674 51.51 28.96 -16.91
CA THR A 674 50.11 29.35 -16.68
C THR A 674 49.85 30.71 -17.33
N ALA A 675 48.73 30.85 -18.02
CA ALA A 675 48.28 32.14 -18.53
C ALA A 675 47.74 33.01 -17.40
N ASN A 676 48.17 34.26 -17.33
CA ASN A 676 47.71 35.19 -16.30
C ASN A 676 46.24 35.61 -16.52
N ALA A 677 45.72 36.51 -15.67
CA ALA A 677 44.34 36.99 -15.77
C ALA A 677 43.99 37.70 -17.10
N ASN A 678 45.01 38.19 -17.83
CA ASN A 678 44.85 38.79 -19.15
C ASN A 678 45.03 37.78 -20.29
N GLY A 679 45.23 36.50 -19.99
CA GLY A 679 45.46 35.44 -20.97
C GLY A 679 46.91 35.35 -21.48
N THR A 680 47.83 36.18 -21.00
CA THR A 680 49.24 36.13 -21.44
C THR A 680 50.00 35.04 -20.69
N TRP A 681 50.79 34.25 -21.40
CA TRP A 681 51.71 33.26 -20.82
C TRP A 681 53.15 33.48 -21.30
N SER A 682 54.12 33.01 -20.53
CA SER A 682 55.55 33.12 -20.84
C SER A 682 56.29 31.88 -20.37
N PHE A 683 57.08 31.28 -21.26
CA PHE A 683 57.85 30.06 -20.98
C PHE A 683 59.31 30.24 -21.39
N ALA A 684 60.22 30.15 -20.43
CA ALA A 684 61.65 30.11 -20.69
C ALA A 684 62.10 28.69 -21.04
N THR A 685 62.74 28.51 -22.19
CA THR A 685 63.25 27.22 -22.64
C THR A 685 64.51 26.80 -21.87
N GLY A 686 64.75 25.49 -21.83
CA GLY A 686 66.09 24.96 -21.58
C GLY A 686 67.05 25.30 -22.73
N THR A 687 68.26 24.75 -22.68
CA THR A 687 69.25 24.94 -23.75
C THR A 687 68.76 24.27 -25.04
N LEU A 688 68.63 25.06 -26.09
CA LEU A 688 68.29 24.64 -27.44
C LEU A 688 69.59 24.34 -28.22
N ALA A 689 69.53 23.37 -29.14
CA ALA A 689 70.64 23.08 -30.04
C ALA A 689 70.64 24.05 -31.22
N ASP A 690 71.74 24.16 -31.97
CA ASP A 690 71.70 24.92 -33.22
C ASP A 690 70.83 24.19 -34.26
N GLY A 691 69.96 24.91 -34.95
CA GLY A 691 68.99 24.39 -35.91
C GLY A 691 67.58 24.97 -35.76
N VAL A 692 66.65 24.46 -36.57
CA VAL A 692 65.22 24.86 -36.56
C VAL A 692 64.48 24.11 -35.45
N HIS A 693 63.75 24.87 -34.62
CA HIS A 693 62.86 24.40 -33.57
C HIS A 693 61.42 24.78 -33.90
N ALA A 694 60.53 23.80 -33.91
CA ALA A 694 59.12 23.93 -34.28
C ALA A 694 58.26 23.94 -33.02
N PHE A 695 58.02 25.14 -32.45
CA PHE A 695 57.28 25.24 -31.19
C PHE A 695 55.77 25.14 -31.41
N THR A 696 55.12 24.28 -30.64
CA THR A 696 53.65 24.23 -30.54
C THR A 696 53.21 24.28 -29.09
N SER A 697 51.94 24.57 -28.85
CA SER A 697 51.39 24.65 -27.50
C SER A 697 49.96 24.15 -27.40
N LYS A 698 49.55 23.70 -26.21
CA LYS A 698 48.17 23.32 -25.86
C LYS A 698 47.78 23.97 -24.54
N ALA A 699 46.54 24.40 -24.40
CA ALA A 699 45.99 24.87 -23.13
C ALA A 699 45.19 23.75 -22.45
N ILE A 700 45.28 23.70 -21.13
CA ILE A 700 44.44 22.90 -20.24
C ILE A 700 43.73 23.89 -19.30
N ASP A 701 42.41 23.89 -19.28
CA ASP A 701 41.65 24.73 -18.34
C ASP A 701 41.60 24.15 -16.92
N ALA A 702 40.84 24.78 -16.02
CA ALA A 702 40.71 24.34 -14.63
C ALA A 702 39.98 22.98 -14.49
N ALA A 703 39.04 22.67 -15.38
CA ALA A 703 38.32 21.40 -15.40
C ALA A 703 39.14 20.24 -16.00
N GLY A 704 40.28 20.56 -16.62
CA GLY A 704 41.13 19.60 -17.28
C GLY A 704 40.75 19.33 -18.74
N ASN A 705 39.96 20.21 -19.39
CA ASN A 705 39.74 20.10 -20.83
C ASN A 705 40.98 20.59 -21.60
N HIS A 706 41.29 19.91 -22.71
CA HIS A 706 42.46 20.23 -23.54
C HIS A 706 42.04 20.94 -24.82
N SER A 707 42.72 22.05 -25.15
CA SER A 707 42.58 22.72 -26.44
C SER A 707 43.12 21.87 -27.60
N ALA A 708 42.80 22.29 -28.83
CA ALA A 708 43.60 21.91 -30.00
C ALA A 708 45.06 22.40 -29.86
N VAL A 709 45.97 21.81 -30.65
CA VAL A 709 47.37 22.28 -30.77
C VAL A 709 47.35 23.66 -31.44
N SER A 710 48.22 24.56 -30.98
CA SER A 710 48.46 25.85 -31.64
C SER A 710 49.03 25.66 -33.05
N ALA A 711 49.04 26.73 -33.84
CA ALA A 711 49.92 26.78 -35.01
C ALA A 711 51.39 26.62 -34.60
N GLU A 712 52.20 26.11 -35.51
CA GLU A 712 53.65 25.95 -35.36
C GLU A 712 54.33 27.32 -35.40
N PHE A 713 55.29 27.52 -34.50
CA PHE A 713 56.14 28.71 -34.42
C PHE A 713 57.59 28.26 -34.61
N ASP A 714 58.13 28.51 -35.80
CA ASP A 714 59.50 28.14 -36.15
C ASP A 714 60.49 29.17 -35.60
N LEU A 715 61.52 28.67 -34.92
CA LEU A 715 62.65 29.45 -34.42
C LEU A 715 63.94 28.74 -34.77
N THR A 716 64.86 29.43 -35.42
CA THR A 716 66.21 28.92 -35.69
C THR A 716 67.19 29.43 -34.64
N VAL A 717 67.85 28.52 -33.92
CA VAL A 717 68.94 28.85 -33.01
C VAL A 717 70.27 28.69 -33.75
N ASN A 718 71.13 29.70 -33.70
CA ASN A 718 72.47 29.68 -34.27
C ASN A 718 73.46 30.37 -33.33
N SER A 719 73.93 29.64 -32.33
CA SER A 719 74.80 30.14 -31.26
C SER A 719 76.23 30.48 -31.71
N THR A 720 76.62 30.13 -32.95
CA THR A 720 77.93 30.46 -33.52
C THR A 720 77.99 31.81 -34.24
N TRP A 721 76.85 32.51 -34.37
CA TRP A 721 76.76 33.79 -35.07
C TRP A 721 77.05 35.00 -34.16
N SER A 722 78.19 35.67 -34.36
CA SER A 722 78.62 36.87 -33.60
C SER A 722 78.63 38.18 -34.42
N GLY A 723 77.88 38.27 -35.52
CA GLY A 723 77.84 39.45 -36.37
C GLY A 723 76.73 40.44 -35.99
N SER A 724 77.09 41.66 -35.55
CA SER A 724 76.15 42.80 -35.57
C SER A 724 75.79 43.12 -37.02
N ALA A 725 74.55 42.87 -37.42
CA ALA A 725 74.01 43.30 -38.69
C ALA A 725 73.41 44.71 -38.56
N THR A 726 74.13 45.74 -38.99
CA THR A 726 73.52 47.02 -39.39
C THR A 726 72.97 46.86 -40.81
N SER A 727 71.70 46.48 -40.87
CA SER A 727 70.74 46.55 -42.00
C SER A 727 71.25 46.33 -43.44
N VAL A 728 70.78 45.25 -44.07
CA VAL A 728 69.87 45.32 -45.23
C VAL A 728 68.78 44.26 -45.00
N GLY A 729 67.51 44.64 -45.13
CA GLY A 729 66.37 43.97 -44.48
C GLY A 729 65.92 42.64 -45.09
N GLN A 730 65.40 41.77 -44.23
CA GLN A 730 64.46 40.73 -44.64
C GLN A 730 63.06 41.35 -44.82
N VAL A 731 62.44 41.09 -45.97
CA VAL A 731 60.98 41.18 -46.12
C VAL A 731 60.46 39.75 -46.25
N ASN A 732 60.01 39.18 -45.13
CA ASN A 732 59.13 38.03 -45.15
C ASN A 732 57.69 38.54 -45.30
N GLY A 733 57.14 38.42 -46.50
CA GLY A 733 55.74 38.73 -46.78
C GLY A 733 55.44 38.43 -48.24
N HIS A 734 54.50 37.51 -48.49
CA HIS A 734 54.04 37.10 -49.82
C HIS A 734 53.98 38.23 -50.85
N GLY A 735 54.75 38.11 -51.94
CA GLY A 735 54.56 38.91 -53.15
C GLY A 735 55.84 39.54 -53.71
N GLU A 736 56.25 39.03 -54.88
CA GLU A 736 57.09 39.67 -55.90
C GLU A 736 58.62 39.76 -55.70
N ALA A 737 59.32 39.23 -56.74
CA ALA A 737 60.66 39.50 -57.26
C ALA A 737 61.83 39.78 -56.29
N MET A 738 62.80 38.83 -56.25
CA MET A 738 64.19 39.13 -55.87
C MET A 738 64.87 39.93 -56.99
N SER A 739 65.18 41.20 -56.74
CA SER A 739 66.11 41.99 -57.56
C SER A 739 67.55 41.57 -57.30
N THR A 740 68.39 41.62 -58.33
CA THR A 740 69.84 41.36 -58.36
C THR A 740 70.57 41.75 -57.08
N GLU A 741 71.01 40.78 -56.28
CA GLU A 741 71.88 41.04 -55.13
C GLU A 741 73.32 40.59 -55.47
N LEU A 742 74.23 41.57 -55.50
CA LEU A 742 75.65 41.41 -55.82
C LEU A 742 76.39 40.88 -54.57
N VAL A 743 77.06 39.73 -54.68
CA VAL A 743 77.90 39.21 -53.60
C VAL A 743 79.37 39.44 -53.94
N THR A 744 80.01 40.41 -53.26
CA THR A 744 81.44 40.71 -53.41
C THR A 744 82.23 40.18 -52.20
N PHE A 745 83.29 39.42 -52.43
CA PHE A 745 84.19 38.95 -51.37
C PHE A 745 85.63 39.44 -51.59
N GLU A 746 86.24 40.04 -50.56
CA GLU A 746 87.67 40.41 -50.53
C GLU A 746 88.42 39.58 -49.45
N GLY A 747 89.61 39.02 -49.77
CA GLY A 747 90.53 38.42 -48.77
C GLY A 747 91.34 37.16 -49.21
N ASN A 748 92.49 36.92 -48.56
CA ASN A 748 93.54 35.94 -48.95
C ASN A 748 93.40 34.50 -48.38
N THR A 749 92.19 34.00 -48.09
CA THR A 749 92.01 32.66 -47.48
C THR A 749 91.11 31.79 -48.33
N ALA A 750 91.41 30.49 -48.45
CA ALA A 750 90.57 29.53 -49.15
C ALA A 750 89.13 29.55 -48.59
N LYS A 751 88.12 29.56 -49.47
CA LYS A 751 86.71 29.62 -49.10
C LYS A 751 85.91 28.51 -49.78
N THR A 752 85.06 27.86 -49.02
CA THR A 752 83.97 27.00 -49.52
C THR A 752 82.68 27.80 -49.45
N ILE A 753 81.97 27.93 -50.57
CA ILE A 753 80.68 28.64 -50.65
C ILE A 753 79.61 27.57 -50.88
N ARG A 754 78.58 27.54 -50.02
CA ARG A 754 77.38 26.69 -50.17
C ARG A 754 76.14 27.58 -50.19
N LEU A 755 75.30 27.41 -51.21
CA LEU A 755 73.99 28.04 -51.33
C LEU A 755 72.94 26.91 -51.24
N ASP A 756 72.15 26.88 -50.16
CA ASP A 756 71.34 25.71 -49.72
C ASP A 756 69.86 26.05 -49.41
N SER A 757 69.28 27.04 -50.09
CA SER A 757 67.88 27.44 -49.89
C SER A 757 66.95 27.02 -51.03
N LYS A 758 65.73 26.56 -50.71
CA LYS A 758 64.66 26.26 -51.70
C LYS A 758 63.90 27.53 -52.12
N GLY A 759 64.00 27.94 -53.39
CA GLY A 759 63.29 29.12 -53.93
C GLY A 759 63.26 29.21 -55.48
N SER A 760 62.86 30.37 -56.01
CA SER A 760 63.03 30.76 -57.43
C SER A 760 63.99 31.95 -57.53
N MET A 761 65.05 31.82 -58.32
CA MET A 761 66.09 32.84 -58.54
C MET A 761 65.94 33.46 -59.94
N LEU A 762 66.06 34.79 -60.04
CA LEU A 762 66.06 35.53 -61.31
C LEU A 762 67.48 35.87 -61.83
N GLY A 763 68.52 35.55 -61.05
CA GLY A 763 69.94 35.72 -61.41
C GLY A 763 70.84 35.72 -60.17
N ALA A 764 72.05 35.17 -60.29
CA ALA A 764 73.09 35.26 -59.26
C ALA A 764 74.43 35.61 -59.91
N GLU A 765 75.05 36.68 -59.44
CA GLU A 765 76.35 37.13 -59.92
C GLU A 765 77.39 36.96 -58.79
N VAL A 766 78.44 36.19 -59.05
CA VAL A 766 79.49 35.87 -58.06
C VAL A 766 80.81 36.50 -58.49
N TRP A 767 81.31 37.47 -57.71
CA TRP A 767 82.57 38.15 -57.97
C TRP A 767 83.66 37.71 -56.97
N THR A 768 84.78 37.19 -57.50
CA THR A 768 86.02 36.95 -56.73
C THR A 768 87.10 37.91 -57.22
N SER A 769 87.73 38.66 -56.31
CA SER A 769 88.81 39.60 -56.64
C SER A 769 90.21 39.00 -56.39
N ASP A 770 91.20 39.55 -57.10
CA ASP A 770 92.61 39.10 -57.16
C ASP A 770 93.24 38.81 -55.79
N GLY A 771 93.65 37.54 -55.57
CA GLY A 771 94.58 37.18 -54.48
C GLY A 771 94.39 35.79 -53.84
N ALA A 772 93.33 35.05 -54.14
CA ALA A 772 93.02 33.80 -53.43
C ALA A 772 93.66 32.55 -54.06
N SER A 773 94.12 31.63 -53.19
CA SER A 773 94.39 30.22 -53.53
C SER A 773 93.06 29.46 -53.69
N ALA A 774 93.03 28.47 -54.60
CA ALA A 774 91.92 27.57 -54.98
C ALA A 774 90.54 27.78 -54.31
N THR A 775 89.52 28.06 -55.13
CA THR A 775 88.11 28.22 -54.70
C THR A 775 87.28 27.02 -55.15
N THR A 776 86.42 26.52 -54.26
CA THR A 776 85.39 25.51 -54.58
C THR A 776 84.00 26.04 -54.23
N THR A 777 83.13 26.09 -55.23
CA THR A 777 81.74 26.60 -55.09
C THR A 777 80.76 25.46 -55.31
N TYR A 778 79.83 25.31 -54.37
CA TYR A 778 78.78 24.29 -54.37
C TYR A 778 77.40 24.93 -54.48
N PHE A 779 76.63 24.53 -55.50
CA PHE A 779 75.22 24.91 -55.65
C PHE A 779 74.32 23.70 -55.36
N ASN A 780 73.66 23.71 -54.20
CA ASN A 780 73.10 22.50 -53.60
C ASN A 780 71.60 22.67 -53.27
N ASP A 781 70.72 22.76 -54.27
CA ASP A 781 69.29 22.44 -54.11
C ASP A 781 68.51 22.51 -55.43
N ALA A 782 67.30 21.96 -55.48
CA ALA A 782 66.44 21.93 -56.67
C ALA A 782 65.59 23.22 -56.82
N TRP A 783 65.84 24.01 -57.87
CA TRP A 783 65.12 25.24 -58.20
C TRP A 783 64.22 25.04 -59.44
N HIS A 784 63.00 25.60 -59.44
CA HIS A 784 62.05 25.52 -60.57
C HIS A 784 61.85 26.89 -61.25
N ARG A 785 62.62 27.15 -62.33
CA ARG A 785 62.53 28.22 -63.40
C ARG A 785 62.45 29.69 -62.91
N THR A 786 62.95 30.74 -63.59
CA THR A 786 63.15 31.10 -65.01
C THR A 786 64.43 31.94 -65.16
N LYS A 787 65.32 31.56 -66.09
CA LYS A 787 66.62 32.19 -66.45
C LYS A 787 67.59 32.47 -65.29
N ALA A 788 68.66 31.68 -65.21
CA ALA A 788 69.81 31.95 -64.34
C ALA A 788 71.02 32.23 -65.24
N ASP A 789 71.50 33.47 -65.24
CA ASP A 789 72.78 33.81 -65.86
C ASP A 789 73.88 33.59 -64.80
N VAL A 790 74.83 32.69 -65.08
CA VAL A 790 75.96 32.39 -64.18
C VAL A 790 77.22 32.89 -64.86
N THR A 791 77.75 34.00 -64.34
CA THR A 791 79.04 34.55 -64.78
C THR A 791 80.10 34.19 -63.75
N THR A 792 81.16 33.49 -64.18
CA THR A 792 82.34 33.21 -63.35
C THR A 792 83.50 34.09 -63.82
N VAL A 793 84.05 34.92 -62.92
CA VAL A 793 85.15 35.85 -63.22
C VAL A 793 86.42 35.48 -62.43
N SER A 794 87.51 35.34 -63.21
CA SER A 794 88.92 34.99 -63.00
C SER A 794 89.65 35.06 -61.63
N GLY A 795 90.70 34.21 -61.54
CA GLY A 795 91.83 34.27 -60.61
C GLY A 795 93.01 33.40 -61.12
N ASN A 796 94.25 33.67 -60.67
CA ASN A 796 95.51 33.05 -61.17
C ASN A 796 95.80 31.59 -60.70
N GLN A 797 94.78 30.82 -60.29
CA GLN A 797 94.92 29.45 -59.75
C GLN A 797 93.70 28.58 -60.13
N SER A 798 93.81 27.25 -60.00
CA SER A 798 92.75 26.29 -60.36
C SER A 798 91.43 26.48 -59.62
N GLN A 799 90.33 26.27 -60.34
CA GLN A 799 88.96 26.40 -59.83
C GLN A 799 88.14 25.14 -60.12
N THR A 800 87.27 24.77 -59.18
CA THR A 800 86.30 23.68 -59.34
C THR A 800 84.90 24.16 -58.95
N VAL A 801 83.96 24.02 -59.88
CA VAL A 801 82.54 24.34 -59.65
C VAL A 801 81.75 23.04 -59.66
N HIS A 802 81.01 22.80 -58.58
CA HIS A 802 80.09 21.67 -58.42
C HIS A 802 78.65 22.15 -58.53
N LEU A 803 77.90 21.55 -59.44
CA LEU A 803 76.47 21.80 -59.64
C LEU A 803 75.70 20.52 -59.26
N ASP A 804 75.26 20.44 -58.01
CA ASP A 804 74.80 19.21 -57.36
C ASP A 804 73.29 19.30 -56.98
N ALA A 805 72.36 19.27 -57.94
CA ALA A 805 70.93 18.99 -57.68
C ALA A 805 70.06 18.88 -58.96
N GLY A 806 68.79 18.48 -58.85
CA GLY A 806 67.84 18.34 -59.97
C GLY A 806 67.27 19.66 -60.50
N TRP A 807 68.09 20.45 -61.21
CA TRP A 807 67.68 21.73 -61.78
C TRP A 807 66.91 21.53 -63.11
N HIS A 808 65.78 22.25 -63.27
CA HIS A 808 65.09 22.42 -64.55
C HIS A 808 65.39 23.81 -65.11
N VAL A 809 66.48 23.93 -65.86
CA VAL A 809 66.94 25.23 -66.40
C VAL A 809 66.39 25.45 -67.82
N VAL A 810 65.83 26.65 -68.05
CA VAL A 810 65.45 27.16 -69.38
C VAL A 810 66.24 28.44 -69.62
N GLY A 811 67.11 28.47 -70.63
CA GLY A 811 67.78 29.68 -71.09
C GLY A 811 68.94 30.22 -70.26
N ALA A 812 69.70 29.38 -69.54
CA ALA A 812 70.90 29.86 -68.83
C ALA A 812 72.05 30.15 -69.79
N GLU A 813 72.75 31.26 -69.53
CA GLU A 813 74.03 31.61 -70.15
C GLU A 813 75.14 31.35 -69.12
N LEU A 814 76.04 30.43 -69.45
CA LEU A 814 77.24 30.17 -68.65
C LEU A 814 78.43 30.82 -69.36
N THR A 815 79.01 31.83 -68.72
CA THR A 815 80.19 32.53 -69.24
C THR A 815 81.34 32.41 -68.24
N THR A 816 82.43 31.77 -68.65
CA THR A 816 83.74 31.82 -67.99
C THR A 816 84.58 32.91 -68.63
N VAL A 817 85.22 33.78 -67.83
CA VAL A 817 86.09 34.86 -68.33
C VAL A 817 87.50 34.76 -67.74
N ASN A 818 88.51 34.58 -68.60
CA ASN A 818 89.97 34.69 -68.36
C ASN A 818 90.57 33.76 -67.27
N ALA A 819 90.95 32.52 -67.64
CA ALA A 819 91.73 31.64 -66.77
C ALA A 819 93.15 31.38 -67.33
N ASN A 820 94.18 31.78 -66.58
CA ASN A 820 95.58 31.40 -66.84
C ASN A 820 95.94 30.04 -66.16
N SER A 821 94.95 29.23 -65.80
CA SER A 821 95.09 27.96 -65.06
C SER A 821 93.96 26.98 -65.43
N ALA A 822 94.11 25.70 -65.09
CA ALA A 822 93.11 24.67 -65.42
C ALA A 822 91.79 24.86 -64.65
N THR A 823 90.68 24.83 -65.38
CA THR A 823 89.31 24.95 -64.85
C THR A 823 88.55 23.64 -65.05
N THR A 824 87.89 23.16 -64.01
CA THR A 824 87.00 22.00 -64.06
C THR A 824 85.59 22.39 -63.61
N ILE A 825 84.61 22.13 -64.48
CA ILE A 825 83.19 22.29 -64.16
C ILE A 825 82.60 20.88 -64.11
N GLN A 826 82.09 20.50 -62.93
CA GLN A 826 81.49 19.20 -62.68
C GLN A 826 79.98 19.33 -62.47
N PHE A 827 79.26 18.51 -63.21
CA PHE A 827 77.82 18.49 -63.31
C PHE A 827 77.32 17.14 -62.74
N ASN A 828 76.94 17.08 -61.46
CA ASN A 828 76.78 15.81 -60.72
C ASN A 828 75.32 15.45 -60.35
N ALA A 829 74.33 15.79 -61.19
CA ALA A 829 72.94 15.46 -60.92
C ALA A 829 72.08 15.33 -62.19
N ALA A 830 70.88 14.73 -62.05
CA ALA A 830 69.93 14.55 -63.15
C ALA A 830 69.33 15.88 -63.64
N TRP A 831 69.76 16.34 -64.81
CA TRP A 831 69.30 17.60 -65.40
C TRP A 831 68.39 17.37 -66.62
N GLN A 832 67.27 18.09 -66.70
CA GLN A 832 66.50 18.26 -67.93
C GLN A 832 66.60 19.71 -68.38
N GLN A 833 67.39 19.94 -69.43
CA GLN A 833 67.68 21.27 -69.96
C GLN A 833 67.02 21.46 -71.34
N ILE A 834 66.31 22.59 -71.52
CA ILE A 834 65.72 23.00 -72.80
C ILE A 834 66.29 24.38 -73.16
N GLY A 835 67.13 24.44 -74.20
CA GLY A 835 67.62 25.69 -74.84
C GLY A 835 68.61 26.53 -74.03
N ALA A 836 69.82 26.04 -73.76
CA ALA A 836 70.90 26.80 -73.11
C ALA A 836 72.04 27.18 -74.08
N GLU A 837 72.72 28.31 -73.83
CA GLU A 837 73.97 28.71 -74.49
C GLU A 837 75.14 28.57 -73.51
N ILE A 838 76.12 27.73 -73.84
CA ILE A 838 77.38 27.62 -73.10
C ILE A 838 78.45 28.30 -73.94
N SER A 839 78.94 29.44 -73.44
CA SER A 839 79.96 30.25 -74.08
C SER A 839 81.23 30.20 -73.24
N THR A 840 82.22 29.44 -73.69
CA THR A 840 83.53 29.40 -73.02
C THR A 840 84.43 30.48 -73.62
N ILE A 841 84.86 31.46 -72.82
CA ILE A 841 85.64 32.61 -73.31
C ILE A 841 87.00 32.71 -72.60
N ASN A 842 88.08 32.63 -73.38
CA ASN A 842 89.45 33.10 -73.10
C ASN A 842 90.28 32.42 -71.97
N GLY A 843 91.42 31.82 -72.35
CA GLY A 843 92.45 31.29 -71.42
C GLY A 843 93.60 30.59 -72.15
N SER A 844 94.76 30.41 -71.48
CA SER A 844 95.99 29.82 -72.08
C SER A 844 96.22 28.34 -71.76
N THR A 845 95.28 27.66 -71.10
CA THR A 845 95.45 26.28 -70.56
C THR A 845 94.16 25.45 -70.62
N ARG A 846 94.31 24.11 -70.51
CA ARG A 846 93.26 23.07 -70.67
C ARG A 846 92.00 23.31 -69.84
N GLN A 847 90.83 23.20 -70.48
CA GLN A 847 89.51 23.21 -69.83
C GLN A 847 88.88 21.81 -69.84
N THR A 848 88.17 21.43 -68.79
CA THR A 848 87.46 20.14 -68.71
C THR A 848 86.03 20.31 -68.24
N LEU A 849 85.09 19.88 -69.09
CA LEU A 849 83.66 19.79 -68.82
C LEU A 849 83.32 18.31 -68.56
N TYR A 850 82.77 18.00 -67.39
CA TYR A 850 82.43 16.63 -66.98
C TYR A 850 80.95 16.51 -66.61
N PHE A 851 80.22 15.63 -67.30
CA PHE A 851 78.78 15.39 -67.13
C PHE A 851 78.50 13.99 -66.57
N ASP A 852 77.62 13.89 -65.56
CA ASP A 852 77.30 12.63 -64.85
C ASP A 852 76.05 11.84 -65.35
N GLU A 853 75.69 10.76 -64.64
CA GLU A 853 74.87 9.62 -65.08
C GLU A 853 73.39 9.90 -65.52
N LYS A 854 72.90 11.15 -65.60
CA LYS A 854 71.45 11.42 -65.81
C LYS A 854 71.06 12.69 -66.59
N TRP A 855 71.85 13.11 -67.58
CA TRP A 855 71.63 14.39 -68.30
C TRP A 855 70.72 14.28 -69.52
N VAL A 856 69.77 15.21 -69.69
CA VAL A 856 68.94 15.37 -70.90
C VAL A 856 69.02 16.81 -71.43
N MET A 857 69.67 17.04 -72.57
CA MET A 857 69.78 18.34 -73.23
C MET A 857 68.95 18.39 -74.52
N THR A 858 68.06 19.39 -74.65
CA THR A 858 67.26 19.61 -75.87
C THR A 858 67.49 21.02 -76.41
N GLY A 859 68.01 21.17 -77.63
CA GLY A 859 68.16 22.47 -78.32
C GLY A 859 69.26 23.40 -77.79
N ALA A 860 70.34 22.89 -77.20
CA ALA A 860 71.45 23.70 -76.65
C ALA A 860 72.50 24.09 -77.71
N GLN A 861 73.17 25.23 -77.52
CA GLN A 861 74.36 25.63 -78.29
C GLN A 861 75.60 25.70 -77.38
N ILE A 862 76.67 25.03 -77.77
CA ILE A 862 77.97 25.11 -77.09
C ILE A 862 78.96 25.74 -78.06
N THR A 863 79.47 26.92 -77.72
CA THR A 863 80.45 27.65 -78.53
C THR A 863 81.70 27.92 -77.71
N THR A 864 82.86 27.52 -78.22
CA THR A 864 84.16 27.95 -77.69
C THR A 864 84.58 29.23 -78.42
N VAL A 865 85.03 30.26 -77.70
CA VAL A 865 85.39 31.56 -78.30
C VAL A 865 86.84 31.91 -77.96
N GLU A 866 87.66 32.05 -79.02
CA GLU A 866 89.00 32.64 -79.12
C GLU A 866 90.06 32.22 -78.04
N GLY A 867 91.06 31.41 -78.44
CA GLY A 867 92.31 31.23 -77.68
C GLY A 867 93.00 29.85 -77.85
N ASN A 868 94.31 29.77 -77.60
CA ASN A 868 95.17 28.56 -77.74
C ASN A 868 94.91 27.43 -76.70
N ALA A 869 93.72 27.33 -76.09
CA ALA A 869 93.43 26.37 -75.02
C ALA A 869 92.78 25.08 -75.55
N THR A 870 93.30 23.91 -75.15
CA THR A 870 92.67 22.61 -75.45
C THR A 870 91.41 22.43 -74.62
N THR A 871 90.28 22.12 -75.26
CA THR A 871 89.02 21.80 -74.57
C THR A 871 88.79 20.30 -74.58
N ALA A 872 88.59 19.71 -73.39
CA ALA A 872 88.21 18.30 -73.24
C ALA A 872 86.80 18.21 -72.69
N MET A 873 85.90 17.53 -73.42
CA MET A 873 84.54 17.26 -72.97
C MET A 873 84.40 15.75 -72.73
N SER A 874 83.99 15.38 -71.52
CA SER A 874 83.78 13.98 -71.15
C SER A 874 82.37 13.74 -70.61
N PHE A 875 81.76 12.67 -71.12
CA PHE A 875 80.41 12.24 -70.77
C PHE A 875 80.46 10.80 -70.22
N ASP A 876 79.75 10.53 -69.12
CA ASP A 876 79.66 9.20 -68.52
C ASP A 876 78.48 8.37 -69.09
N THR A 877 78.05 7.31 -68.40
CA THR A 877 76.99 6.40 -68.87
C THR A 877 75.59 6.94 -68.53
N ASN A 878 74.71 7.06 -69.54
CA ASN A 878 73.27 7.44 -69.47
C ASN A 878 72.89 8.93 -69.61
N TRP A 879 73.46 9.63 -70.59
CA TRP A 879 73.01 10.96 -71.03
C TRP A 879 72.16 10.92 -72.32
N LYS A 880 71.43 12.01 -72.62
CA LYS A 880 70.60 12.19 -73.81
C LYS A 880 70.72 13.63 -74.36
N MET A 881 71.24 13.80 -75.57
CA MET A 881 71.15 15.07 -76.31
C MET A 881 70.15 14.95 -77.47
N THR A 882 69.39 16.01 -77.75
CA THR A 882 68.46 16.07 -78.88
C THR A 882 68.47 17.49 -79.48
N GLY A 883 68.94 17.63 -80.73
CA GLY A 883 68.95 18.91 -81.44
C GLY A 883 69.95 19.96 -80.92
N ALA A 884 71.05 19.52 -80.30
CA ALA A 884 72.13 20.40 -79.84
C ALA A 884 73.18 20.65 -80.95
N VAL A 885 73.85 21.81 -80.90
CA VAL A 885 74.94 22.21 -81.81
C VAL A 885 76.19 22.51 -81.00
N VAL A 886 77.32 21.90 -81.39
CA VAL A 886 78.65 22.19 -80.80
C VAL A 886 79.55 22.78 -81.88
N SER A 887 80.10 23.97 -81.62
CA SER A 887 80.96 24.72 -82.54
C SER A 887 82.29 25.10 -81.88
N THR A 888 83.40 24.75 -82.53
CA THR A 888 84.77 24.98 -82.04
C THR A 888 85.63 25.71 -83.09
N PRO A 889 85.58 27.05 -83.14
CA PRO A 889 86.15 27.80 -84.26
C PRO A 889 87.70 27.81 -84.29
N ASP A 890 88.37 27.85 -83.13
CA ASP A 890 89.79 28.29 -83.06
C ASP A 890 90.71 27.44 -82.15
N ALA A 891 90.29 26.27 -81.61
CA ALA A 891 91.13 25.45 -80.73
C ALA A 891 90.90 23.93 -80.85
N ALA A 892 91.98 23.15 -80.71
CA ALA A 892 91.96 21.69 -80.76
C ALA A 892 91.06 21.12 -79.65
N THR A 893 90.06 20.34 -80.06
CA THR A 893 89.03 19.80 -79.16
C THR A 893 89.03 18.27 -79.17
N SER A 894 88.94 17.67 -77.98
CA SER A 894 88.79 16.22 -77.81
C SER A 894 87.45 15.91 -77.16
N PHE A 895 86.67 15.07 -77.84
CA PHE A 895 85.38 14.57 -77.36
C PHE A 895 85.53 13.10 -76.96
N ASP A 896 85.33 12.80 -75.68
CA ASP A 896 85.48 11.43 -75.13
C ASP A 896 84.23 11.02 -74.35
N GLY A 897 83.34 10.25 -74.97
CA GLY A 897 82.15 9.70 -74.31
C GLY A 897 82.34 8.22 -74.02
N ASN A 898 82.27 7.78 -72.76
CA ASN A 898 82.23 6.35 -72.45
C ASN A 898 80.82 5.80 -72.73
N TRP A 899 80.57 5.36 -73.96
CA TRP A 899 79.29 4.82 -74.42
C TRP A 899 79.11 3.36 -74.01
N HIS A 900 79.05 3.06 -72.70
CA HIS A 900 78.76 1.72 -72.21
C HIS A 900 77.35 1.64 -71.60
N GLN A 901 76.40 0.99 -72.28
CA GLN A 901 75.18 0.50 -71.64
C GLN A 901 75.34 -0.96 -71.17
N THR A 902 75.08 -1.21 -69.89
CA THR A 902 74.56 -2.52 -69.45
C THR A 902 73.04 -2.53 -69.60
N PRO A 903 72.45 -3.58 -70.19
CA PRO A 903 71.06 -3.57 -70.65
C PRO A 903 70.09 -3.90 -69.52
N THR A 904 69.21 -2.97 -69.13
CA THR A 904 67.96 -3.32 -68.42
C THR A 904 66.81 -2.43 -68.85
N ASN A 905 66.00 -2.95 -69.77
CA ASN A 905 64.54 -2.84 -69.85
C ASN A 905 63.89 -1.58 -69.27
N SER A 906 64.10 -0.44 -69.90
CA SER A 906 63.05 0.56 -70.07
C SER A 906 63.45 1.48 -71.20
N SER A 907 62.48 1.88 -72.02
CA SER A 907 62.60 2.68 -73.24
C SER A 907 63.03 4.14 -72.97
N ALA A 908 64.14 4.33 -72.28
CA ALA A 908 64.65 5.63 -71.87
C ALA A 908 65.99 5.92 -72.58
N GLY A 909 65.97 6.94 -73.43
CA GLY A 909 67.17 7.70 -73.80
C GLY A 909 67.95 7.26 -75.04
N ARG A 910 67.36 7.37 -76.25
CA ARG A 910 68.17 7.44 -77.47
C ARG A 910 68.84 8.81 -77.56
N SER A 911 70.16 8.85 -77.76
CA SER A 911 70.97 10.03 -78.02
C SER A 911 70.92 10.41 -79.52
N ASP A 912 70.23 11.49 -79.86
CA ASP A 912 70.22 12.07 -81.21
C ASP A 912 71.02 13.39 -81.20
N LEU A 913 72.35 13.29 -81.27
CA LEU A 913 73.22 14.47 -81.36
C LEU A 913 73.29 14.96 -82.81
N THR A 914 72.69 16.11 -83.11
CA THR A 914 72.38 16.46 -84.50
C THR A 914 73.52 17.15 -85.27
N VAL A 915 74.43 17.94 -84.67
CA VAL A 915 75.49 18.65 -85.43
C VAL A 915 76.77 18.91 -84.61
N MET A 916 77.94 18.54 -85.15
CA MET A 916 79.28 18.97 -84.72
C MET A 916 79.97 19.80 -85.83
N SER A 917 80.67 20.88 -85.51
CA SER A 917 81.52 21.60 -86.46
C SER A 917 82.82 22.08 -85.82
N GLY A 918 83.96 21.66 -86.37
CA GLY A 918 85.30 22.16 -86.02
C GLY A 918 85.89 22.93 -87.20
N THR A 919 86.57 24.05 -86.94
CA THR A 919 87.42 24.74 -87.93
C THR A 919 88.87 24.85 -87.48
N ALA A 920 89.22 24.19 -86.37
CA ALA A 920 90.56 24.17 -85.79
C ALA A 920 91.37 22.96 -86.29
N GLU A 921 92.70 23.03 -86.26
CA GLU A 921 93.56 21.90 -86.62
C GLU A 921 93.69 20.90 -85.45
N ASN A 922 93.56 19.61 -85.74
CA ASN A 922 93.80 18.48 -84.83
C ASN A 922 92.65 18.15 -83.86
N ASP A 923 91.41 18.22 -84.35
CA ASP A 923 90.23 17.82 -83.59
C ASP A 923 90.10 16.29 -83.52
N VAL A 924 89.79 15.73 -82.35
CA VAL A 924 89.64 14.28 -82.15
C VAL A 924 88.22 13.94 -81.69
N PHE A 925 87.53 13.14 -82.50
CA PHE A 925 86.18 12.67 -82.25
C PHE A 925 86.19 11.18 -81.89
N VAL A 926 85.90 10.82 -80.63
CA VAL A 926 85.98 9.43 -80.17
C VAL A 926 84.61 8.77 -80.02
N PHE A 927 84.45 7.58 -80.60
CA PHE A 927 83.23 6.76 -80.58
C PHE A 927 83.53 5.36 -80.05
N HIS A 928 82.97 5.00 -78.90
CA HIS A 928 83.29 3.75 -78.17
C HIS A 928 82.26 2.62 -78.34
N GLY A 929 81.61 2.49 -79.51
CA GLY A 929 80.72 1.34 -79.83
C GLY A 929 79.40 1.66 -80.54
N GLU A 930 78.67 2.68 -80.08
CA GLU A 930 77.36 3.09 -80.63
C GLU A 930 77.46 4.45 -81.35
N PHE A 931 76.90 4.57 -82.56
CA PHE A 931 77.04 5.75 -83.43
C PHE A 931 76.02 6.88 -83.20
N GLY A 932 74.81 6.53 -82.77
CA GLY A 932 73.66 7.47 -82.81
C GLY A 932 73.38 8.01 -84.22
N ASN A 933 72.51 9.02 -84.35
CA ASN A 933 72.31 9.77 -85.60
C ASN A 933 73.13 11.07 -85.57
N SER A 934 74.44 10.96 -85.82
CA SER A 934 75.39 12.08 -85.66
C SER A 934 75.73 12.72 -87.01
N VAL A 935 75.83 14.06 -87.06
CA VAL A 935 76.30 14.80 -88.26
C VAL A 935 77.53 15.62 -87.92
N ILE A 936 78.62 15.42 -88.65
CA ILE A 936 79.88 16.16 -88.52
C ILE A 936 80.03 17.04 -89.77
N ARG A 937 80.18 18.34 -89.58
CA ARG A 937 80.37 19.33 -90.64
C ARG A 937 81.80 19.85 -90.63
N ASN A 938 82.31 20.22 -91.79
CA ASN A 938 83.64 20.81 -91.97
C ASN A 938 84.80 19.91 -91.51
N PHE A 939 84.61 18.58 -91.48
CA PHE A 939 85.70 17.64 -91.22
C PHE A 939 86.73 17.70 -92.37
N GLN A 940 88.00 18.00 -92.06
CA GLN A 940 89.04 18.14 -93.08
C GLN A 940 90.09 17.02 -93.01
N ALA A 941 89.86 15.98 -93.81
CA ALA A 941 90.71 14.80 -93.97
C ALA A 941 91.95 15.03 -94.88
N LEU A 942 92.67 16.14 -94.71
CA LEU A 942 93.80 16.50 -95.57
C LEU A 942 95.06 16.75 -94.73
N GLY A 943 96.07 15.90 -94.95
CA GLY A 943 97.28 15.84 -94.14
C GLY A 943 97.98 17.17 -93.84
N ALA A 944 98.54 17.21 -92.62
CA ALA A 944 99.17 18.30 -91.87
C ALA A 944 98.28 18.97 -90.80
N SER A 945 96.96 18.82 -90.86
CA SER A 945 95.99 19.18 -89.81
C SER A 945 95.22 17.92 -89.39
N HIS A 946 95.59 17.26 -88.27
CA HIS A 946 95.15 15.89 -87.94
C HIS A 946 93.79 15.82 -87.26
N ASP A 947 92.71 16.13 -87.98
CA ASP A 947 91.39 15.79 -87.48
C ASP A 947 91.19 14.27 -87.58
N VAL A 948 90.89 13.62 -86.46
CA VAL A 948 90.82 12.16 -86.36
C VAL A 948 89.46 11.73 -85.82
N ILE A 949 88.84 10.78 -86.52
CA ILE A 949 87.70 10.01 -86.03
C ILE A 949 88.26 8.74 -85.39
N GLN A 950 88.17 8.66 -84.08
CA GLN A 950 88.55 7.48 -83.33
C GLN A 950 87.32 6.59 -83.13
N ILE A 951 87.37 5.33 -83.53
CA ILE A 951 86.27 4.37 -83.37
C ILE A 951 86.82 3.12 -82.68
N ASP A 952 86.06 2.55 -81.76
CA ASP A 952 86.40 1.25 -81.18
C ASP A 952 86.54 0.18 -82.28
N GLN A 953 87.65 -0.57 -82.24
CA GLN A 953 87.93 -1.63 -83.20
C GLN A 953 86.85 -2.74 -83.24
N SER A 954 86.05 -2.88 -82.18
CA SER A 954 84.91 -3.80 -82.13
C SER A 954 83.74 -3.39 -83.04
N THR A 955 83.61 -2.11 -83.40
CA THR A 955 82.54 -1.59 -84.29
C THR A 955 82.88 -1.83 -85.77
N PHE A 956 84.11 -1.53 -86.16
CA PHE A 956 84.66 -1.81 -87.47
C PHE A 956 86.04 -2.43 -87.29
N GLY A 957 86.19 -3.72 -87.63
CA GLY A 957 87.44 -4.45 -87.38
C GLY A 957 88.67 -3.84 -88.07
N ASP A 958 88.47 -3.19 -89.22
CA ASP A 958 89.47 -2.42 -89.96
C ASP A 958 88.84 -1.26 -90.77
N PHE A 959 89.67 -0.41 -91.36
CA PHE A 959 89.21 0.71 -92.19
C PHE A 959 88.44 0.24 -93.45
N SER A 960 88.69 -0.97 -93.95
CA SER A 960 87.93 -1.51 -95.08
C SER A 960 86.46 -1.76 -94.69
N ALA A 961 86.23 -2.20 -93.44
CA ALA A 961 84.88 -2.35 -92.90
C ALA A 961 84.16 -1.00 -92.75
N VAL A 962 84.89 0.06 -92.38
CA VAL A 962 84.35 1.45 -92.36
C VAL A 962 83.90 1.84 -93.76
N MET A 963 84.78 1.68 -94.76
CA MET A 963 84.48 2.03 -96.16
C MET A 963 83.35 1.19 -96.77
N ALA A 964 83.20 -0.08 -96.38
CA ALA A 964 82.12 -0.94 -96.86
C ALA A 964 80.73 -0.51 -96.38
N ASN A 965 80.67 0.21 -95.26
CA ASN A 965 79.42 0.72 -94.69
C ASN A 965 79.25 2.23 -94.90
N ALA A 966 80.16 2.85 -95.65
CA ALA A 966 80.12 4.24 -96.05
C ALA A 966 79.44 4.40 -97.42
N VAL A 967 78.44 5.27 -97.51
CA VAL A 967 77.67 5.54 -98.72
C VAL A 967 77.70 7.03 -99.01
N GLN A 968 78.06 7.40 -100.24
CA GLN A 968 77.91 8.77 -100.71
C GLN A 968 76.41 9.10 -100.84
N SER A 969 75.97 10.18 -100.20
CA SER A 969 74.60 10.69 -100.28
C SER A 969 74.65 12.20 -100.53
N GLY A 970 74.58 12.60 -101.81
CA GLY A 970 74.73 14.00 -102.20
C GLY A 970 76.14 14.53 -101.94
N ASP A 971 76.23 15.65 -101.24
CA ASP A 971 77.46 16.34 -100.80
C ASP A 971 77.99 15.83 -99.45
N HIS A 972 77.50 14.68 -98.97
CA HIS A 972 77.84 14.12 -97.66
C HIS A 972 78.13 12.60 -97.75
N VAL A 973 78.94 12.07 -96.84
CA VAL A 973 79.20 10.63 -96.68
C VAL A 973 78.47 10.10 -95.45
N VAL A 974 77.71 9.01 -95.60
CA VAL A 974 76.99 8.37 -94.49
C VAL A 974 77.65 7.03 -94.16
N ILE A 975 78.19 6.88 -92.97
CA ILE A 975 78.79 5.64 -92.46
C ILE A 975 77.81 5.00 -91.47
N THR A 976 77.31 3.80 -91.78
CA THR A 976 76.25 3.15 -90.99
C THR A 976 76.79 1.98 -90.16
N ALA A 977 76.40 1.90 -88.89
CA ALA A 977 76.69 0.77 -88.00
C ALA A 977 75.39 0.22 -87.38
N HIS A 978 75.47 -0.86 -86.59
CA HIS A 978 74.32 -1.61 -86.09
C HIS A 978 73.27 -0.76 -85.34
N GLU A 979 73.68 0.33 -84.68
CA GLU A 979 72.81 1.16 -83.84
C GLU A 979 72.84 2.67 -84.21
N GLY A 980 73.23 3.03 -85.45
CA GLY A 980 73.21 4.43 -85.91
C GLY A 980 74.00 4.72 -87.18
N SER A 981 74.08 5.99 -87.56
CA SER A 981 74.89 6.47 -88.70
C SER A 981 75.63 7.77 -88.37
N ILE A 982 76.87 7.87 -88.83
CA ILE A 982 77.63 9.12 -88.86
C ILE A 982 77.50 9.72 -90.26
N ILE A 983 77.10 10.98 -90.34
CA ILE A 983 77.03 11.74 -91.59
C ILE A 983 78.17 12.76 -91.60
N LEU A 984 79.10 12.64 -92.54
CA LEU A 984 80.19 13.58 -92.78
C LEU A 984 79.77 14.54 -93.88
N GLU A 985 79.33 15.74 -93.51
CA GLU A 985 78.89 16.74 -94.47
C GLU A 985 80.06 17.49 -95.12
N GLY A 986 79.96 17.71 -96.44
CA GLY A 986 80.97 18.43 -97.22
C GLY A 986 82.11 17.53 -97.72
N MET A 987 82.02 16.22 -97.49
CA MET A 987 83.04 15.24 -97.83
C MET A 987 82.59 14.32 -98.98
N GLN A 988 83.53 13.91 -99.83
CA GLN A 988 83.30 12.82 -100.77
C GLN A 988 83.90 11.51 -100.23
N LEU A 989 83.27 10.39 -100.56
CA LEU A 989 83.69 9.05 -100.14
C LEU A 989 85.15 8.75 -100.54
N ALA A 990 85.61 9.34 -101.64
CA ALA A 990 86.99 9.21 -102.11
C ALA A 990 88.02 9.96 -101.26
N ASP A 991 87.57 10.92 -100.44
CA ASP A 991 88.43 11.75 -99.60
C ASP A 991 88.71 11.08 -98.24
N LEU A 992 88.01 9.99 -97.89
CA LEU A 992 88.26 9.23 -96.67
C LEU A 992 89.55 8.41 -96.77
N ASN A 993 90.42 8.58 -95.78
CA ASN A 993 91.70 7.90 -95.67
C ASN A 993 91.81 7.12 -94.36
N ARG A 994 92.60 6.03 -94.39
CA ARG A 994 92.90 5.19 -93.21
C ARG A 994 93.60 5.94 -92.06
N TYR A 995 94.12 7.15 -92.31
CA TYR A 995 94.78 7.98 -91.31
C TYR A 995 93.79 8.93 -90.62
N ASP A 996 92.62 9.18 -91.22
CA ASP A 996 91.56 9.98 -90.61
C ASP A 996 90.74 9.14 -89.62
N PHE A 997 90.89 7.82 -89.67
CA PHE A 997 90.25 6.88 -88.76
C PHE A 997 91.28 6.16 -87.91
N HIS A 998 91.20 6.39 -86.60
CA HIS A 998 91.94 5.60 -85.63
C HIS A 998 91.00 4.54 -85.05
N LEU A 999 91.25 3.28 -85.42
CA LEU A 999 90.56 2.14 -84.82
C LEU A 999 91.35 1.72 -83.58
N VAL A 1000 90.76 1.89 -82.41
CA VAL A 1000 91.47 1.82 -81.12
C VAL A 1000 90.90 0.77 -80.21
#